data_AF-A0A915U832-F1
#
_entry.id   AF-A0A915U832-F1
#
_cell.length_a   1.000
_cell.length_b   1.000
_cell.length_c   1.000
_cell.angle_alpha   90.00
_cell.angle_beta   90.00
_cell.angle_gamma   90.00
#
_symmetry.space_group_name_H-M   'P 1'
#
loop_
_entity.id
_entity.type
_entity.pdbx_description
1 polymer ?
#
loop_
_entity_poly.entity_id
_entity_poly.type
_entity_poly.pdbx_seq_one_letter_code
_entity_poly.pdbx_strand_id
1 'polypeptide(L)'
;MRRPPLTPDRWRALSPYLDEALDVEPGAREAWLSSMALDTRMAQDLRSLLEEHQAAEAGGFLGGVAIDGSRLSPSAATPGQVVGAYRLVSPIGEGGSGMVWRAERCDGRFEGEAAVKLLNLSLVGRSGEERFRREATILARLRHPGIAHLIDAGVTDGGQPYLVLELVEGEPIDSYADARALSVEQRLTLFLDVLDAVAHAHAKLVVHRDIKPANVLVSGGGEVKLLDFGIAQLVTAGTQLDASADTDVGVLTREIRRALTPVYAAPEQIAGGQVTTATDVYALGGLLYVLLAGRHPVAHAAGRSPQALIRAVLEDTPPLLSEAVVDGTVAPDVLEVHAARLGATPARLRRTLRGDLDAIVARALARQPGDRYASVTALADDIRRVLRHEPVAARRDRAGYRLARFARRHVTGLLAATTVVAMAASFTAFHAVRLATERDRAQRASEKAVKVSEVLMSLLTSADPYAIRETPGEPTAVSVLDVSAARIEKELAGDPALRAEMLTLMGRTYRRLAMYGKGQRLLEEALGDARKAFGPTSVPVATALNDLGVLLVDQGRHVEGLRRLEEALAMRRALLGGMHPDLAITLVELGRVYQDHGLGARAASLHREALAIRRSALGEGHRETAVSLNDLGSVLRLEGDLVGADAALQQALAINVRTRGPQHPNTAVTMHDRALVAMSRQDWRAAEPLLREALAIQQRTVGASHPTIAATLNTLSKLEAALGHQRQAVAAVRQAREIVERAFGRDHQLVAIYSLNEAALLVAAGHAAEAEPLVREGLRVRALSPDMVPARRRTLAADDWDVAEARAMLAEILRALGRAREAAALSRAVS
;
A
#
# COMPACT_ATOMS: atom_id res chain seq x y z
N MET A 1 23.93 -24.99 79.51
CA MET A 1 22.54 -24.51 79.48
C MET A 1 22.02 -24.71 78.06
N ARG A 2 21.01 -25.57 77.85
CA ARG A 2 20.45 -25.83 76.51
C ARG A 2 19.60 -24.64 76.07
N ARG A 3 19.85 -24.12 74.87
CA ARG A 3 19.11 -22.98 74.31
C ARG A 3 17.65 -23.37 74.04
N PRO A 4 16.70 -22.43 74.15
CA PRO A 4 15.35 -22.65 73.63
C PRO A 4 15.42 -22.85 72.11
N PRO A 5 14.64 -23.78 71.53
CA PRO A 5 14.63 -24.05 70.10
C PRO A 5 14.23 -22.79 69.31
N LEU A 6 14.88 -22.58 68.16
CA LEU A 6 14.50 -21.50 67.25
C LEU A 6 13.05 -21.71 66.80
N THR A 7 12.21 -20.68 66.96
CA THR A 7 10.81 -20.75 66.51
C THR A 7 10.75 -20.73 64.97
N PRO A 8 9.70 -21.31 64.35
CA PRO A 8 9.58 -21.38 62.90
C PRO A 8 9.64 -20.02 62.18
N ASP A 9 9.04 -18.97 62.77
CA ASP A 9 9.11 -17.61 62.20
C ASP A 9 10.53 -17.03 62.27
N ARG A 10 11.27 -17.38 63.32
CA ARG A 10 12.64 -16.92 63.54
C ARG A 10 13.63 -17.67 62.65
N TRP A 11 13.39 -18.96 62.40
CA TRP A 11 14.11 -19.72 61.38
C TRP A 11 13.86 -19.13 59.98
N ARG A 12 12.62 -18.79 59.63
CA ARG A 12 12.30 -18.14 58.35
C ARG A 12 13.04 -16.81 58.15
N ALA A 13 13.22 -16.03 59.21
CA ALA A 13 13.99 -14.79 59.15
C ALA A 13 15.51 -15.01 59.06
N LEU A 14 16.03 -16.08 59.65
CA LEU A 14 17.46 -16.41 59.71
C LEU A 14 17.96 -17.22 58.51
N SER A 15 17.14 -18.12 57.96
CA SER A 15 17.52 -19.09 56.92
C SER A 15 18.17 -18.44 55.69
N PRO A 16 17.66 -17.33 55.14
CA PRO A 16 18.30 -16.71 53.98
C PRO A 16 19.72 -16.21 54.27
N TYR A 17 19.94 -15.66 55.47
CA TYR A 17 21.26 -15.20 55.90
C TYR A 17 22.19 -16.36 56.26
N LEU A 18 21.66 -17.51 56.69
CA LEU A 18 22.46 -18.73 56.90
C LEU A 18 22.92 -19.34 55.59
N ASP A 19 22.04 -19.42 54.59
CA ASP A 19 22.39 -19.92 53.26
C ASP A 19 23.46 -19.04 52.63
N GLU A 20 23.31 -17.72 52.69
CA GLU A 20 24.31 -16.77 52.18
C GLU A 20 25.63 -16.83 52.98
N ALA A 21 25.57 -17.03 54.30
CA ALA A 21 26.77 -17.17 55.13
C ALA A 21 27.55 -18.48 54.85
N LEU A 22 26.86 -19.57 54.50
CA LEU A 22 27.49 -20.84 54.16
C LEU A 22 28.23 -20.77 52.82
N ASP A 23 27.77 -19.93 51.88
CA ASP A 23 28.45 -19.67 50.61
C ASP A 23 29.70 -18.77 50.74
N VAL A 24 29.84 -18.05 51.86
CA VAL A 24 31.05 -17.24 52.16
C VAL A 24 32.16 -18.14 52.74
N GLU A 25 33.41 -17.94 52.30
CA GLU A 25 34.59 -18.66 52.80
C GLU A 25 34.74 -18.55 54.34
N PRO A 26 35.03 -19.65 55.08
CA PRO A 26 34.97 -19.70 56.54
C PRO A 26 35.75 -18.59 57.26
N GLY A 27 36.92 -18.20 56.73
CA GLY A 27 37.76 -17.14 57.32
C GLY A 27 37.22 -15.72 57.12
N ALA A 28 36.29 -15.50 56.19
CA ALA A 28 35.69 -14.20 55.87
C ALA A 28 34.28 -14.02 56.45
N ARG A 29 33.65 -15.09 56.96
CA ARG A 29 32.27 -15.08 57.48
C ARG A 29 32.04 -14.08 58.60
N GLU A 30 33.04 -13.86 59.45
CA GLU A 30 32.89 -12.98 60.61
C GLU A 30 32.92 -11.49 60.26
N ALA A 31 33.70 -11.13 59.24
CA ALA A 31 33.68 -9.80 58.65
C ALA A 31 32.39 -9.56 57.87
N TRP A 32 31.90 -10.58 57.14
CA TRP A 32 30.63 -10.56 56.44
C TRP A 32 29.45 -10.36 57.41
N LEU A 33 29.37 -11.15 58.48
CA LEU A 33 28.37 -11.02 59.56
C LEU A 33 28.35 -9.62 60.18
N SER A 34 29.51 -8.99 60.36
CA SER A 34 29.62 -7.64 60.95
C SER A 34 29.22 -6.53 59.97
N SER A 35 29.27 -6.78 58.66
CA SER A 35 28.83 -5.84 57.61
C SER A 35 27.31 -5.82 57.42
N MET A 36 26.64 -6.92 57.76
CA MET A 36 25.19 -7.02 57.74
C MET A 36 24.65 -6.31 58.99
N ALA A 37 23.85 -5.25 58.83
CA ALA A 37 23.23 -4.50 59.93
C ALA A 37 22.10 -5.29 60.63
N LEU A 38 22.39 -6.52 61.06
CA LEU A 38 21.49 -7.43 61.77
C LEU A 38 21.39 -7.04 63.24
N ASP A 39 20.25 -7.33 63.85
CA ASP A 39 20.12 -7.17 65.30
C ASP A 39 21.10 -8.10 66.05
N THR A 40 21.53 -7.68 67.23
CA THR A 40 22.59 -8.36 68.00
C THR A 40 22.24 -9.82 68.33
N ARG A 41 20.95 -10.14 68.46
CA ARG A 41 20.48 -11.47 68.85
C ARG A 41 20.42 -12.41 67.64
N MET A 42 20.03 -11.89 66.48
CA MET A 42 19.99 -12.61 65.21
C MET A 42 21.40 -12.90 64.71
N ALA A 43 22.34 -11.97 64.86
CA ALA A 43 23.76 -12.21 64.57
C ALA A 43 24.37 -13.29 65.49
N GLN A 44 23.98 -13.35 66.77
CA GLN A 44 24.42 -14.40 67.70
C GLN A 44 23.78 -15.77 67.42
N ASP A 45 22.52 -15.80 67.00
CA ASP A 45 21.85 -17.03 66.59
C ASP A 45 22.49 -17.59 65.31
N LEU A 46 22.80 -16.72 64.34
CA LEU A 46 23.46 -17.07 63.08
C LEU A 46 24.89 -17.57 63.28
N ARG A 47 25.69 -16.89 64.11
CA ARG A 47 27.06 -17.32 64.45
C ARG A 47 27.08 -18.71 65.10
N SER A 48 26.15 -18.96 66.01
CA SER A 48 26.02 -20.27 66.68
C SER A 48 25.64 -21.38 65.70
N LEU A 49 24.76 -21.11 64.73
CA LEU A 49 24.39 -22.09 63.71
C LEU A 49 25.55 -22.43 62.78
N LEU A 50 26.38 -21.45 62.43
CA LEU A 50 27.59 -21.66 61.62
C LEU A 50 28.64 -22.47 62.39
N GLU A 51 28.83 -22.23 63.69
CA GLU A 51 29.72 -23.02 64.55
C GLU A 51 29.23 -24.47 64.70
N GLU A 52 27.91 -24.68 64.85
CA GLU A 52 27.30 -26.02 64.90
C GLU A 52 27.44 -26.77 63.57
N HIS A 53 27.26 -26.09 62.44
CA HIS A 53 27.48 -26.67 61.13
C HIS A 53 28.93 -27.14 60.95
N GLN A 54 29.90 -26.30 61.35
CA GLN A 54 31.32 -26.64 61.25
C GLN A 54 31.71 -27.81 62.18
N ALA A 55 31.07 -27.91 63.36
CA ALA A 55 31.23 -29.06 64.26
C ALA A 55 30.59 -30.34 63.71
N ALA A 56 29.50 -30.25 62.94
CA ALA A 56 28.85 -31.38 62.29
C ALA A 56 29.67 -31.93 61.10
N GLU A 57 30.34 -31.07 60.32
CA GLU A 57 31.25 -31.49 59.25
C GLU A 57 32.50 -32.22 59.78
N ALA A 58 33.02 -31.81 60.94
CA ALA A 58 34.16 -32.47 61.59
C ALA A 58 33.83 -33.88 62.15
N GLY A 59 32.55 -34.25 62.25
CA GLY A 59 32.02 -35.46 62.89
C GLY A 59 31.99 -36.75 62.06
N GLY A 60 32.60 -36.79 60.86
CA GLY A 60 32.85 -38.03 60.12
C GLY A 60 31.62 -38.80 59.64
N PHE A 61 31.13 -38.47 58.44
CA PHE A 61 30.00 -39.09 57.76
C PHE A 61 30.33 -40.49 57.18
N LEU A 62 30.37 -41.53 58.03
CA LEU A 62 30.38 -42.99 57.75
C LEU A 62 31.64 -43.74 58.25
N GLY A 63 31.52 -44.49 59.34
CA GLY A 63 32.56 -45.38 59.86
C GLY A 63 32.03 -46.75 60.33
N GLY A 64 32.28 -47.78 59.50
CA GLY A 64 32.77 -49.12 59.89
C GLY A 64 31.80 -50.24 60.29
N VAL A 65 31.64 -51.28 59.44
CA VAL A 65 31.67 -52.74 59.76
C VAL A 65 31.96 -53.52 58.44
N ALA A 66 32.78 -54.58 58.50
CA ALA A 66 33.08 -55.49 57.37
C ALA A 66 32.05 -56.64 57.27
N ILE A 67 31.62 -57.02 56.06
CA ILE A 67 30.56 -58.03 55.82
C ILE A 67 31.17 -59.42 55.55
N ASP A 68 30.70 -60.44 56.28
CA ASP A 68 30.94 -61.86 56.04
C ASP A 68 29.90 -62.43 55.05
N GLY A 69 30.36 -62.91 53.89
CA GLY A 69 29.54 -63.25 52.71
C GLY A 69 28.87 -64.63 52.73
N SER A 70 28.59 -65.21 53.89
CA SER A 70 28.06 -66.59 54.01
C SER A 70 26.59 -66.69 54.41
N ARG A 71 25.88 -65.56 54.61
CA ARG A 71 24.45 -65.54 54.87
C ARG A 71 23.80 -64.48 54.00
N LEU A 72 22.88 -64.90 53.13
CA LEU A 72 21.58 -64.26 52.82
C LEU A 72 21.14 -64.55 51.38
N SER A 73 20.15 -65.42 51.28
CA SER A 73 19.18 -65.40 50.17
C SER A 73 18.25 -64.19 50.34
N PRO A 74 17.72 -63.58 49.26
CA PRO A 74 16.76 -62.49 49.36
C PRO A 74 15.43 -63.06 49.89
N SER A 75 15.25 -63.06 51.20
CA SER A 75 14.02 -63.54 51.84
C SER A 75 13.43 -62.43 52.71
N ALA A 76 12.31 -61.90 52.19
CA ALA A 76 11.20 -61.25 52.88
C ALA A 76 11.54 -60.10 53.85
N ALA A 77 11.80 -58.91 53.30
CA ALA A 77 11.50 -57.70 54.05
C ALA A 77 10.03 -57.69 54.48
N THR A 78 9.74 -57.28 55.71
CA THR A 78 8.38 -57.33 56.28
C THR A 78 7.86 -55.93 56.64
N PRO A 79 6.54 -55.69 56.56
CA PRO A 79 5.94 -54.46 57.04
C PRO A 79 6.33 -54.22 58.52
N GLY A 80 6.80 -53.01 58.83
CA GLY A 80 7.26 -52.59 60.14
C GLY A 80 8.76 -52.77 60.40
N GLN A 81 9.50 -53.45 59.52
CA GLN A 81 10.97 -53.56 59.61
C GLN A 81 11.63 -52.18 59.48
N VAL A 82 12.65 -51.91 60.31
CA VAL A 82 13.44 -50.67 60.25
C VAL A 82 14.72 -50.92 59.46
N VAL A 83 15.00 -50.03 58.50
CA VAL A 83 16.19 -50.00 57.65
C VAL A 83 16.78 -48.59 57.73
N GLY A 84 17.94 -48.45 58.37
CA GLY A 84 18.51 -47.14 58.68
C GLY A 84 17.56 -46.29 59.53
N ALA A 85 17.22 -45.09 59.05
CA ALA A 85 16.26 -44.18 59.68
C ALA A 85 14.79 -44.41 59.28
N TYR A 86 14.48 -45.46 58.51
CA TYR A 86 13.19 -45.64 57.84
C TYR A 86 12.50 -46.94 58.24
N ARG A 87 11.19 -46.89 58.48
CA ARG A 87 10.32 -48.05 58.73
C ARG A 87 9.57 -48.41 57.46
N LEU A 88 9.71 -49.65 57.00
CA LEU A 88 8.99 -50.16 55.82
C LEU A 88 7.49 -50.28 56.12
N VAL A 89 6.64 -49.74 55.26
CA VAL A 89 5.17 -49.71 55.43
C VAL A 89 4.50 -50.74 54.53
N SER A 90 4.71 -50.64 53.22
CA SER A 90 4.09 -51.53 52.23
C SER A 90 4.97 -51.72 50.99
N PRO A 91 4.95 -52.88 50.34
CA PRO A 91 5.67 -53.07 49.08
C PRO A 91 4.98 -52.26 47.97
N ILE A 92 5.77 -51.54 47.16
CA ILE A 92 5.28 -50.73 46.02
C ILE A 92 5.77 -51.25 44.67
N GLY A 93 6.80 -52.11 44.63
CA GLY A 93 7.23 -52.78 43.41
C GLY A 93 8.28 -53.86 43.64
N GLU A 94 8.31 -54.87 42.78
CA GLU A 94 9.31 -55.94 42.78
C GLU A 94 9.88 -56.12 41.37
N GLY A 95 11.20 -56.19 41.24
CA GLY A 95 11.87 -56.37 39.96
C GLY A 95 13.24 -57.02 40.06
N GLY A 96 13.89 -57.26 38.92
CA GLY A 96 15.16 -57.99 38.85
C GLY A 96 16.34 -57.34 39.60
N SER A 97 16.25 -56.05 39.92
CA SER A 97 17.27 -55.32 40.69
C SER A 97 17.01 -55.29 42.21
N GLY A 98 15.82 -55.70 42.67
CA GLY A 98 15.45 -55.61 44.07
C GLY A 98 13.95 -55.35 44.31
N MET A 99 13.60 -55.16 45.58
CA MET A 99 12.24 -54.89 46.03
C MET A 99 12.14 -53.46 46.57
N VAL A 100 11.08 -52.74 46.19
CA VAL A 100 10.84 -51.34 46.56
C VAL A 100 9.66 -51.27 47.52
N TRP A 101 9.84 -50.54 48.62
CA TRP A 101 8.86 -50.35 49.69
C TRP A 101 8.57 -48.88 49.90
N ARG A 102 7.31 -48.54 50.15
CA ARG A 102 6.96 -47.28 50.82
C ARG A 102 7.44 -47.37 52.26
N ALA A 103 8.07 -46.31 52.75
CA ALA A 103 8.62 -46.26 54.10
C ALA A 103 8.40 -44.88 54.73
N GLU A 104 8.34 -44.84 56.05
CA GLU A 104 8.23 -43.61 56.85
C GLU A 104 9.50 -43.41 57.66
N ARG A 105 10.00 -42.17 57.70
CA ARG A 105 11.16 -41.83 58.55
C ARG A 105 10.76 -41.88 60.03
N CYS A 106 11.53 -42.60 60.84
CA CYS A 106 11.19 -42.87 62.25
C CYS A 106 12.30 -42.50 63.25
N ASP A 107 13.25 -41.64 62.88
CA ASP A 107 14.39 -41.21 63.73
C ASP A 107 14.05 -40.05 64.70
N GLY A 108 12.81 -39.56 64.68
CA GLY A 108 12.31 -38.50 65.57
C GLY A 108 12.86 -37.10 65.28
N ARG A 109 13.61 -36.91 64.20
CA ARG A 109 14.21 -35.63 63.82
C ARG A 109 13.44 -34.91 62.72
N PHE A 110 12.86 -35.67 61.79
CA PHE A 110 12.04 -35.18 60.68
C PHE A 110 10.93 -36.19 60.37
N GLU A 111 9.74 -35.71 60.02
CA GLU A 111 8.63 -36.54 59.52
C GLU A 111 8.64 -36.52 57.99
N GLY A 112 8.43 -37.68 57.34
CA GLY A 112 8.38 -37.77 55.88
C GLY A 112 8.33 -39.20 55.36
N GLU A 113 7.74 -39.37 54.17
CA GLU A 113 7.66 -40.64 53.45
C GLU A 113 8.75 -40.74 52.37
N ALA A 114 9.20 -41.96 52.11
CA ALA A 114 10.21 -42.27 51.11
C ALA A 114 9.97 -43.64 50.47
N ALA A 115 10.61 -43.87 49.32
CA ALA A 115 10.70 -45.19 48.70
C ALA A 115 12.05 -45.84 49.06
N VAL A 116 12.02 -46.95 49.80
CA VAL A 116 13.21 -47.73 50.14
C VAL A 116 13.34 -48.90 49.19
N LYS A 117 14.40 -48.90 48.38
CA LYS A 117 14.74 -49.97 47.45
C LYS A 117 15.84 -50.87 48.03
N LEU A 118 15.48 -52.12 48.31
CA LEU A 118 16.38 -53.16 48.79
C LEU A 118 16.99 -53.90 47.60
N LEU A 119 18.30 -53.79 47.41
CA LEU A 119 18.99 -54.35 46.24
C LEU A 119 19.26 -55.84 46.41
N ASN A 120 19.26 -56.56 45.29
CA ASN A 120 19.50 -58.01 45.30
C ASN A 120 21.00 -58.33 45.50
N LEU A 121 21.34 -59.04 46.59
CA LEU A 121 22.73 -59.31 47.02
C LEU A 121 23.55 -60.09 45.98
N SER A 122 22.92 -60.98 45.20
CA SER A 122 23.59 -61.82 44.20
C SER A 122 24.27 -61.05 43.06
N LEU A 123 23.95 -59.76 42.88
CA LEU A 123 24.46 -58.93 41.79
C LEU A 123 25.67 -58.04 42.19
N VAL A 124 26.01 -58.00 43.47
CA VAL A 124 26.91 -56.97 44.05
C VAL A 124 28.37 -57.42 44.13
N GLY A 125 28.67 -58.72 44.17
CA GLY A 125 30.04 -59.26 44.17
C GLY A 125 30.91 -58.84 45.38
N ARG A 126 32.08 -59.47 45.55
CA ARG A 126 32.96 -59.31 46.75
C ARG A 126 33.65 -57.93 46.89
N SER A 127 33.61 -57.07 45.87
CA SER A 127 34.14 -55.70 45.91
C SER A 127 33.04 -54.64 45.64
N GLY A 128 31.78 -55.00 45.90
CA GLY A 128 30.62 -54.19 45.54
C GLY A 128 30.34 -52.99 46.43
N GLU A 129 30.76 -53.03 47.70
CA GLU A 129 30.36 -52.03 48.70
C GLU A 129 31.02 -50.65 48.46
N GLU A 130 32.32 -50.59 48.19
CA GLU A 130 33.02 -49.32 47.88
C GLU A 130 32.54 -48.69 46.57
N ARG A 131 32.15 -49.52 45.61
CA ARG A 131 31.59 -49.08 44.32
C ARG A 131 30.17 -48.59 44.48
N PHE A 132 29.34 -49.32 45.22
CA PHE A 132 28.00 -48.87 45.61
C PHE A 132 28.06 -47.51 46.30
N ARG A 133 29.02 -47.30 47.21
CA ARG A 133 29.23 -46.02 47.91
C ARG A 133 29.59 -44.88 46.96
N ARG A 134 30.50 -45.11 46.00
CA ARG A 134 30.89 -44.11 44.98
C ARG A 134 29.72 -43.75 44.07
N GLU A 135 28.99 -44.74 43.58
CA GLU A 135 27.85 -44.53 42.67
C GLU A 135 26.66 -43.86 43.37
N ALA A 136 26.35 -44.26 44.61
CA ALA A 136 25.33 -43.60 45.43
C ALA A 136 25.67 -42.12 45.70
N THR A 137 26.95 -41.80 45.91
CA THR A 137 27.41 -40.40 46.08
C THR A 137 27.22 -39.57 44.81
N ILE A 138 27.45 -40.15 43.63
CA ILE A 138 27.24 -39.48 42.34
C ILE A 138 25.74 -39.22 42.12
N LEU A 139 24.89 -40.19 42.45
CA LEU A 139 23.44 -40.06 42.33
C LEU A 139 22.82 -39.09 43.35
N ALA A 140 23.35 -38.99 44.56
CA ALA A 140 22.92 -38.00 45.55
C ALA A 140 23.09 -36.56 45.06
N ARG A 141 24.07 -36.31 44.18
CA ARG A 141 24.34 -34.99 43.56
C ARG A 141 23.46 -34.72 42.33
N LEU A 142 22.65 -35.69 41.92
CA LEU A 142 21.74 -35.58 40.77
C LEU A 142 20.42 -34.92 41.22
N ARG A 143 20.39 -33.58 41.24
CA ARG A 143 19.18 -32.80 41.50
C ARG A 143 18.59 -32.27 40.20
N HIS A 144 17.42 -32.77 39.84
CA HIS A 144 16.64 -32.32 38.68
C HIS A 144 15.16 -32.58 38.96
N PRO A 145 14.22 -31.68 38.58
CA PRO A 145 12.80 -31.87 38.82
C PRO A 145 12.27 -33.18 38.23
N GLY A 146 12.80 -33.58 37.06
CA GLY A 146 12.41 -34.81 36.36
C GLY A 146 13.16 -36.08 36.76
N ILE A 147 13.94 -36.08 37.84
CA ILE A 147 14.66 -37.26 38.36
C ILE A 147 14.30 -37.44 39.82
N ALA A 148 13.92 -38.65 40.25
CA ALA A 148 13.65 -38.92 41.65
C ALA A 148 14.91 -38.72 42.49
N HIS A 149 14.80 -37.91 43.54
CA HIS A 149 15.96 -37.55 44.37
C HIS A 149 16.39 -38.72 45.27
N LEU A 150 17.69 -39.01 45.31
CA LEU A 150 18.28 -39.90 46.32
C LEU A 150 18.42 -39.14 47.63
N ILE A 151 17.65 -39.55 48.63
CA ILE A 151 17.57 -38.95 49.96
C ILE A 151 18.66 -39.54 50.86
N ASP A 152 18.81 -40.86 50.85
CA ASP A 152 19.75 -41.60 51.70
C ASP A 152 20.16 -42.92 51.04
N ALA A 153 21.26 -43.53 51.47
CA ALA A 153 21.73 -44.82 51.01
C ALA A 153 22.54 -45.51 52.10
N GLY A 154 22.40 -46.82 52.21
CA GLY A 154 23.10 -47.57 53.25
C GLY A 154 23.14 -49.05 53.01
N VAL A 155 23.56 -49.77 54.04
CA VAL A 155 23.59 -51.22 54.07
C VAL A 155 22.88 -51.66 55.35
N THR A 156 21.97 -52.61 55.24
CA THR A 156 21.28 -53.20 56.40
C THR A 156 22.27 -53.95 57.30
N ASP A 157 21.87 -54.28 58.53
CA ASP A 157 22.67 -55.11 59.44
C ASP A 157 23.01 -56.50 58.86
N GLY A 158 22.23 -56.96 57.88
CA GLY A 158 22.49 -58.17 57.09
C GLY A 158 23.44 -57.97 55.91
N GLY A 159 24.03 -56.79 55.71
CA GLY A 159 24.92 -56.55 54.57
C GLY A 159 24.19 -56.32 53.24
N GLN A 160 22.84 -56.27 53.23
CA GLN A 160 22.06 -55.95 52.03
C GLN A 160 22.07 -54.44 51.75
N PRO A 161 22.54 -53.97 50.58
CA PRO A 161 22.50 -52.56 50.22
C PRO A 161 21.07 -52.07 49.97
N TYR A 162 20.78 -50.84 50.41
CA TYR A 162 19.51 -50.19 50.18
C TYR A 162 19.68 -48.73 49.75
N LEU A 163 18.70 -48.22 49.01
CA LEU A 163 18.61 -46.83 48.57
C LEU A 163 17.30 -46.25 49.05
N VAL A 164 17.32 -45.00 49.50
CA VAL A 164 16.16 -44.25 49.92
C VAL A 164 15.95 -43.12 48.93
N LEU A 165 14.86 -43.21 48.20
CA LEU A 165 14.49 -42.29 47.13
C LEU A 165 13.25 -41.50 47.53
N GLU A 166 13.06 -40.35 46.89
CA GLU A 166 11.78 -39.64 46.85
C GLU A 166 10.65 -40.63 46.48
N LEU A 167 9.58 -40.65 47.28
CA LEU A 167 8.38 -41.40 46.93
C LEU A 167 7.65 -40.66 45.81
N VAL A 168 7.58 -41.27 44.63
CA VAL A 168 6.91 -40.69 43.47
C VAL A 168 5.55 -41.36 43.26
N GLU A 169 4.49 -40.58 43.39
CA GLU A 169 3.12 -41.02 43.07
C GLU A 169 2.82 -40.72 41.60
N GLY A 170 2.75 -41.77 40.78
CA GLY A 170 2.49 -41.63 39.35
C GLY A 170 2.28 -42.97 38.64
N GLU A 171 1.82 -42.88 37.40
CA GLU A 171 1.62 -44.02 36.52
C GLU A 171 2.80 -44.15 35.55
N PRO A 172 3.19 -45.37 35.11
CA PRO A 172 4.15 -45.53 34.03
C PRO A 172 3.76 -44.73 32.78
N ILE A 173 4.73 -44.12 32.10
CA ILE A 173 4.51 -43.16 31.01
C ILE A 173 3.64 -43.69 29.87
N ASP A 174 3.75 -44.97 29.53
CA ASP A 174 2.95 -45.64 28.50
C ASP A 174 1.49 -45.79 28.93
N SER A 175 1.28 -46.24 30.17
CA SER A 175 -0.04 -46.40 30.78
C SER A 175 -0.73 -45.05 30.98
N TYR A 176 0.00 -44.04 31.44
CA TYR A 176 -0.48 -42.67 31.60
C TYR A 176 -0.96 -42.08 30.26
N ALA A 177 -0.14 -42.25 29.21
CA ALA A 177 -0.44 -41.74 27.88
C ALA A 177 -1.64 -42.45 27.24
N ASP A 178 -1.78 -43.76 27.45
CA ASP A 178 -2.89 -44.56 26.95
C ASP A 178 -4.20 -44.27 27.70
N ALA A 179 -4.17 -44.19 29.03
CA ALA A 179 -5.33 -43.90 29.87
C ALA A 179 -5.96 -42.54 29.54
N ARG A 180 -5.14 -41.56 29.15
CA ARG A 180 -5.56 -40.20 28.79
C ARG A 180 -5.72 -39.98 27.28
N ALA A 181 -5.56 -41.02 26.48
CA ALA A 181 -5.63 -41.00 25.03
C ALA A 181 -4.79 -39.88 24.37
N LEU A 182 -3.55 -39.68 24.83
CA LEU A 182 -2.70 -38.59 24.37
C LEU A 182 -2.36 -38.71 22.88
N SER A 183 -2.43 -37.59 22.17
CA SER A 183 -2.05 -37.49 20.76
C SER A 183 -0.54 -37.70 20.57
N VAL A 184 -0.13 -37.96 19.32
CA VAL A 184 1.30 -38.09 18.98
C VAL A 184 2.11 -36.87 19.46
N GLU A 185 1.60 -35.66 19.25
CA GLU A 185 2.30 -34.42 19.66
C GLU A 185 2.44 -34.34 21.18
N GLN A 186 1.37 -34.67 21.93
CA GLN A 186 1.40 -34.68 23.40
C GLN A 186 2.37 -35.73 23.95
N ARG A 187 2.42 -36.92 23.34
CA ARG A 187 3.38 -37.97 23.70
C ARG A 187 4.83 -37.55 23.40
N LEU A 188 5.07 -36.81 22.31
CA LEU A 188 6.39 -36.24 22.00
C LEU A 188 6.80 -35.17 23.02
N THR A 189 5.87 -34.33 23.48
CA THR A 189 6.13 -33.37 24.55
C THR A 189 6.51 -34.07 25.85
N LEU A 190 5.74 -35.07 26.26
CA LEU A 190 6.04 -35.85 27.46
C LEU A 190 7.39 -36.57 27.34
N PHE A 191 7.73 -37.07 26.15
CA PHE A 191 9.03 -37.67 25.87
C PHE A 191 10.18 -36.65 25.92
N LEU A 192 9.96 -35.38 25.56
CA LEU A 192 10.98 -34.34 25.71
C LEU A 192 11.35 -34.12 27.18
N ASP A 193 10.41 -34.20 28.11
CA ASP A 193 10.70 -34.08 29.55
C ASP A 193 11.59 -35.25 30.04
N VAL A 194 11.37 -36.46 29.50
CA VAL A 194 12.26 -37.61 29.73
C VAL A 194 13.66 -37.34 29.18
N LEU A 195 13.76 -36.82 27.95
CA LEU A 195 15.04 -36.51 27.32
C LEU A 195 15.80 -35.42 28.10
N ASP A 196 15.11 -34.41 28.62
CA ASP A 196 15.72 -33.34 29.41
C ASP A 196 16.26 -33.89 30.75
N ALA A 197 15.53 -34.79 31.42
CA ALA A 197 16.01 -35.48 32.61
C ALA A 197 17.27 -36.34 32.33
N VAL A 198 17.26 -37.13 31.26
CA VAL A 198 18.43 -37.97 30.90
C VAL A 198 19.61 -37.11 30.44
N ALA A 199 19.37 -36.05 29.69
CA ALA A 199 20.42 -35.11 29.27
C ALA A 199 21.11 -34.46 30.48
N HIS A 200 20.34 -34.10 31.52
CA HIS A 200 20.90 -33.60 32.77
C HIS A 200 21.81 -34.63 33.46
N ALA A 201 21.42 -35.92 33.47
CA ALA A 201 22.26 -36.97 34.01
C ALA A 201 23.55 -37.18 33.19
N HIS A 202 23.45 -37.17 31.86
CA HIS A 202 24.60 -37.30 30.95
C HIS A 202 25.59 -36.14 31.11
N ALA A 203 25.11 -34.91 31.35
CA ALA A 203 25.96 -33.75 31.62
C ALA A 203 26.80 -33.91 32.89
N LYS A 204 26.36 -34.76 33.83
CA LYS A 204 27.09 -35.15 35.05
C LYS A 204 27.80 -36.51 34.90
N LEU A 205 27.97 -37.00 33.66
CA LEU A 205 28.63 -38.25 33.30
C LEU A 205 27.93 -39.52 33.84
N VAL A 206 26.63 -39.43 34.16
CA VAL A 206 25.83 -40.56 34.64
C VAL A 206 25.03 -41.16 33.47
N VAL A 207 25.14 -42.48 33.28
CA VAL A 207 24.37 -43.25 32.27
C VAL A 207 23.32 -44.09 33.00
N HIS A 208 22.08 -44.10 32.51
CA HIS A 208 20.94 -44.71 33.19
C HIS A 208 20.87 -46.24 33.06
N ARG A 209 21.15 -46.79 31.87
CA ARG A 209 21.30 -48.23 31.56
C ARG A 209 20.05 -49.12 31.61
N ASP A 210 18.98 -48.70 32.27
CA ASP A 210 17.70 -49.44 32.32
C ASP A 210 16.50 -48.53 32.02
N ILE A 211 16.56 -47.75 30.94
CA ILE A 211 15.42 -46.90 30.53
C ILE A 211 14.31 -47.79 29.94
N LYS A 212 13.13 -47.75 30.56
CA LYS A 212 11.92 -48.48 30.14
C LYS A 212 10.67 -47.79 30.70
N PRO A 213 9.45 -48.06 30.18
CA PRO A 213 8.25 -47.36 30.63
C PRO A 213 8.00 -47.42 32.14
N ALA A 214 8.26 -48.57 32.78
CA ALA A 214 8.09 -48.75 34.23
C ALA A 214 9.01 -47.88 35.10
N ASN A 215 10.14 -47.40 34.55
CA ASN A 215 11.09 -46.53 35.25
C ASN A 215 10.84 -45.04 34.96
N VAL A 216 9.79 -44.71 34.23
CA VAL A 216 9.40 -43.33 33.90
C VAL A 216 7.98 -43.13 34.39
N LEU A 217 7.82 -42.52 35.57
CA LEU A 217 6.51 -42.22 36.13
C LEU A 217 6.03 -40.84 35.73
N VAL A 218 4.72 -40.70 35.60
CA VAL A 218 4.06 -39.43 35.32
C VAL A 218 3.03 -39.17 36.39
N SER A 219 3.17 -38.03 37.07
CA SER A 219 2.24 -37.62 38.12
C SER A 219 0.88 -37.24 37.53
N GLY A 220 -0.15 -37.12 38.37
CA GLY A 220 -1.48 -36.64 37.94
C GLY A 220 -1.47 -35.25 37.30
N GLY A 221 -0.46 -34.42 37.62
CA GLY A 221 -0.23 -33.10 37.01
C GLY A 221 0.53 -33.12 35.68
N GLY A 222 0.98 -34.30 35.22
CA GLY A 222 1.74 -34.46 33.97
C GLY A 222 3.25 -34.29 34.12
N GLU A 223 3.78 -34.27 35.34
CA GLU A 223 5.22 -34.15 35.57
C GLU A 223 5.90 -35.52 35.43
N VAL A 224 6.98 -35.58 34.63
CA VAL A 224 7.78 -36.79 34.42
C VAL A 224 8.82 -36.95 35.52
N LYS A 225 8.95 -38.15 36.07
CA LYS A 225 9.97 -38.54 37.05
C LYS A 225 10.67 -39.81 36.58
N LEU A 226 11.97 -39.69 36.27
CA LEU A 226 12.84 -40.80 35.95
C LEU A 226 13.31 -41.48 37.24
N LEU A 227 13.09 -42.78 37.32
CA LEU A 227 13.44 -43.64 38.45
C LEU A 227 14.56 -44.60 38.08
N ASP A 228 15.24 -45.13 39.09
CA ASP A 228 16.06 -46.35 38.97
C ASP A 228 17.21 -46.31 37.94
N PHE A 229 18.28 -45.57 38.28
CA PHE A 229 19.54 -45.49 37.51
C PHE A 229 20.39 -46.78 37.53
N GLY A 230 19.84 -47.93 37.18
CA GLY A 230 20.60 -49.15 36.82
C GLY A 230 21.72 -49.57 37.80
N ILE A 231 21.64 -49.22 39.09
CA ILE A 231 22.77 -49.26 40.04
C ILE A 231 23.28 -50.69 40.23
N ALA A 232 22.39 -51.68 40.19
CA ALA A 232 22.75 -53.09 40.23
C ALA A 232 23.72 -53.51 39.11
N GLN A 233 23.67 -52.87 37.92
CA GLN A 233 24.57 -53.17 36.80
C GLN A 233 25.91 -52.41 36.87
N LEU A 234 25.96 -51.24 37.53
CA LEU A 234 27.21 -50.51 37.80
C LEU A 234 28.14 -51.32 38.69
N VAL A 235 27.57 -52.03 39.66
CA VAL A 235 28.31 -52.86 40.61
C VAL A 235 28.87 -54.14 39.96
N THR A 236 28.20 -54.67 38.92
CA THR A 236 28.62 -55.88 38.19
C THR A 236 29.57 -55.61 37.01
N ALA A 237 29.41 -54.49 36.27
CA ALA A 237 30.14 -54.22 35.02
C ALA A 237 31.61 -53.82 35.17
N GLY A 238 32.10 -53.61 36.39
CA GLY A 238 33.49 -53.23 36.68
C GLY A 238 34.52 -54.36 36.53
N THR A 239 34.11 -55.59 36.19
CA THR A 239 35.03 -56.64 35.75
C THR A 239 35.40 -56.43 34.28
N GLN A 240 36.25 -55.43 34.00
CA GLN A 240 37.20 -55.61 32.92
C GLN A 240 38.07 -56.80 33.34
N LEU A 241 38.00 -57.87 32.54
CA LEU A 241 38.88 -59.02 32.69
C LEU A 241 40.33 -58.54 32.56
N ASP A 242 41.07 -58.52 33.67
CA ASP A 242 42.47 -58.90 33.61
C ASP A 242 42.48 -60.32 33.01
N ALA A 243 43.16 -60.48 31.88
CA ALA A 243 43.18 -61.70 31.07
C ALA A 243 43.99 -62.84 31.72
N SER A 244 43.92 -62.99 33.04
CA SER A 244 44.72 -63.95 33.79
C SER A 244 44.01 -64.38 35.08
N ALA A 245 42.85 -65.00 34.97
CA ALA A 245 42.35 -65.94 36.00
C ALA A 245 41.22 -66.80 35.42
N ASP A 246 41.42 -68.11 35.40
CA ASP A 246 40.42 -69.16 35.13
C ASP A 246 39.27 -69.07 36.14
N THR A 247 38.29 -68.20 35.87
CA THR A 247 37.05 -68.12 36.65
C THR A 247 35.87 -68.04 35.70
N ASP A 248 34.87 -68.89 35.93
CA ASP A 248 33.68 -69.15 35.11
C ASP A 248 33.01 -67.90 34.49
N VAL A 249 33.50 -67.47 33.33
CA VAL A 249 32.92 -66.40 32.49
C VAL A 249 31.47 -66.74 32.08
N GLY A 250 31.14 -68.04 32.03
CA GLY A 250 29.81 -68.53 31.67
C GLY A 250 28.71 -68.32 32.72
N VAL A 251 29.06 -68.10 34.00
CA VAL A 251 28.09 -67.88 35.10
C VAL A 251 27.81 -66.38 35.27
N LEU A 252 28.84 -65.52 35.29
CA LEU A 252 28.67 -64.05 35.34
C LEU A 252 27.89 -63.51 34.14
N THR A 253 28.16 -64.01 32.93
CA THR A 253 27.43 -63.61 31.72
C THR A 253 25.96 -64.03 31.78
N ARG A 254 25.63 -65.10 32.52
CA ARG A 254 24.27 -65.62 32.70
C ARG A 254 23.49 -64.83 33.76
N GLU A 255 24.17 -64.33 34.79
CA GLU A 255 23.60 -63.50 35.85
C GLU A 255 23.40 -62.04 35.41
N ILE A 256 24.33 -61.46 34.65
CA ILE A 256 24.15 -60.14 33.99
C ILE A 256 22.96 -60.18 33.03
N ARG A 257 22.78 -61.29 32.29
CA ARG A 257 21.61 -61.51 31.41
C ARG A 257 20.28 -61.65 32.16
N ARG A 258 20.29 -62.05 33.44
CA ARG A 258 19.08 -62.11 34.30
C ARG A 258 18.71 -60.76 34.92
N ALA A 259 19.67 -59.86 35.09
CA ALA A 259 19.47 -58.51 35.64
C ALA A 259 19.02 -57.46 34.61
N LEU A 260 19.12 -57.77 33.32
CA LEU A 260 18.63 -56.92 32.23
C LEU A 260 17.14 -57.15 32.01
N THR A 261 16.40 -56.08 31.67
CA THR A 261 15.10 -56.22 31.02
C THR A 261 15.36 -56.50 29.53
N PRO A 262 15.36 -57.77 29.04
CA PRO A 262 16.06 -58.10 27.80
C PRO A 262 15.44 -57.49 26.53
N VAL A 263 14.22 -56.96 26.64
CA VAL A 263 13.51 -56.27 25.56
C VAL A 263 14.06 -54.87 25.30
N TYR A 264 14.55 -54.15 26.33
CA TYR A 264 15.04 -52.76 26.21
C TYR A 264 16.57 -52.65 26.24
N ALA A 265 17.27 -53.77 26.46
CA ALA A 265 18.73 -53.80 26.49
C ALA A 265 19.31 -53.49 25.10
N ALA A 266 20.30 -52.60 25.04
CA ALA A 266 21.00 -52.30 23.80
C ALA A 266 21.85 -53.50 23.34
N PRO A 267 22.14 -53.61 22.03
CA PRO A 267 22.97 -54.70 21.49
C PRO A 267 24.31 -54.87 22.22
N GLU A 268 24.97 -53.76 22.57
CA GLU A 268 26.21 -53.77 23.33
C GLU A 268 26.05 -54.28 24.77
N GLN A 269 24.90 -54.07 25.44
CA GLN A 269 24.65 -54.60 26.78
C GLN A 269 24.48 -56.13 26.76
N ILE A 270 23.89 -56.68 25.69
CA ILE A 270 23.69 -58.12 25.53
C ILE A 270 24.99 -58.84 25.08
N ALA A 271 25.79 -58.16 24.27
CA ALA A 271 27.07 -58.65 23.75
C ALA A 271 28.24 -58.46 24.73
N GLY A 272 28.06 -57.72 25.84
CA GLY A 272 29.12 -57.41 26.80
C GLY A 272 30.09 -56.32 26.32
N GLY A 273 29.66 -55.46 25.40
CA GLY A 273 30.42 -54.31 24.91
C GLY A 273 30.40 -53.11 25.88
N GLN A 274 31.11 -52.04 25.52
CA GLN A 274 31.23 -50.84 26.35
C GLN A 274 29.90 -50.07 26.41
N VAL A 275 29.39 -49.84 27.62
CA VAL A 275 28.20 -49.03 27.89
C VAL A 275 28.54 -47.55 27.86
N THR A 276 27.80 -46.76 27.06
CA THR A 276 28.00 -45.32 26.90
C THR A 276 26.65 -44.58 26.89
N THR A 277 26.65 -43.25 26.72
CA THR A 277 25.42 -42.48 26.53
C THR A 277 24.61 -42.95 25.32
N ALA A 278 25.25 -43.53 24.30
CA ALA A 278 24.59 -44.12 23.14
C ALA A 278 23.73 -45.36 23.50
N THR A 279 24.02 -46.02 24.62
CA THR A 279 23.21 -47.11 25.18
C THR A 279 21.85 -46.58 25.66
N ASP A 280 21.84 -45.45 26.37
CA ASP A 280 20.59 -44.79 26.77
C ASP A 280 19.82 -44.24 25.57
N VAL A 281 20.50 -43.74 24.53
CA VAL A 281 19.87 -43.29 23.28
C VAL A 281 19.10 -44.44 22.60
N TYR A 282 19.63 -45.67 22.62
CA TYR A 282 18.93 -46.84 22.10
C TYR A 282 17.69 -47.16 22.93
N ALA A 283 17.81 -47.19 24.25
CA ALA A 283 16.69 -47.48 25.15
C ALA A 283 15.59 -46.39 25.06
N LEU A 284 15.97 -45.13 24.91
CA LEU A 284 15.07 -44.00 24.61
C LEU A 284 14.38 -44.16 23.25
N GLY A 285 15.10 -44.64 22.24
CA GLY A 285 14.51 -45.01 20.94
C GLY A 285 13.45 -46.11 21.08
N GLY A 286 13.70 -47.12 21.91
CA GLY A 286 12.75 -48.19 22.23
C GLY A 286 11.53 -47.69 23.01
N LEU A 287 11.74 -46.81 23.99
CA LEU A 287 10.67 -46.14 24.73
C LEU A 287 9.78 -45.29 23.81
N LEU A 288 10.38 -44.45 22.97
CA LEU A 288 9.65 -43.66 21.97
C LEU A 288 8.87 -44.55 21.01
N TYR A 289 9.45 -45.69 20.63
CA TYR A 289 8.79 -46.67 19.79
C TYR A 289 7.52 -47.20 20.44
N VAL A 290 7.59 -47.61 21.71
CA VAL A 290 6.43 -48.10 22.47
C VAL A 290 5.37 -47.02 22.60
N LEU A 291 5.75 -45.77 22.91
CA LEU A 291 4.81 -44.67 23.06
C LEU A 291 4.01 -44.38 21.78
N LEU A 292 4.61 -44.56 20.61
CA LEU A 292 3.99 -44.23 19.32
C LEU A 292 3.35 -45.43 18.62
N ALA A 293 3.96 -46.60 18.69
CA ALA A 293 3.50 -47.83 18.01
C ALA A 293 2.86 -48.86 18.96
N GLY A 294 2.87 -48.64 20.27
CA GLY A 294 2.18 -49.45 21.28
C GLY A 294 2.91 -50.72 21.70
N ARG A 295 4.03 -51.05 21.03
CA ARG A 295 4.83 -52.25 21.30
C ARG A 295 6.29 -52.02 20.96
N HIS A 296 7.18 -52.73 21.63
CA HIS A 296 8.61 -52.68 21.33
C HIS A 296 8.93 -53.42 20.02
N PRO A 297 9.90 -52.98 19.20
CA PRO A 297 10.21 -53.60 17.89
C PRO A 297 10.54 -55.10 17.99
N VAL A 298 11.21 -55.53 19.07
CA VAL A 298 11.55 -56.95 19.29
C VAL A 298 10.53 -57.72 20.15
N ALA A 299 9.37 -57.14 20.47
CA ALA A 299 8.36 -57.77 21.33
C ALA A 299 7.85 -59.12 20.78
N HIS A 300 7.81 -59.26 19.46
CA HIS A 300 7.42 -60.50 18.78
C HIS A 300 8.36 -61.70 19.09
N ALA A 301 9.63 -61.43 19.42
CA ALA A 301 10.63 -62.45 19.75
C ALA A 301 10.64 -62.80 21.24
N ALA A 302 10.23 -61.85 22.11
CA ALA A 302 10.19 -62.02 23.56
C ALA A 302 9.24 -63.15 24.02
N GLY A 303 8.13 -63.38 23.30
CA GLY A 303 7.16 -64.43 23.62
C GLY A 303 7.55 -65.84 23.15
N ARG A 304 8.64 -66.01 22.39
CA ARG A 304 9.05 -67.31 21.81
C ARG A 304 10.10 -68.03 22.65
N SER A 305 11.23 -67.37 22.90
CA SER A 305 12.27 -67.86 23.81
C SER A 305 13.28 -66.75 24.14
N PRO A 306 14.01 -66.84 25.27
CA PRO A 306 15.07 -65.89 25.59
C PRO A 306 16.18 -65.80 24.52
N GLN A 307 16.46 -66.90 23.82
CA GLN A 307 17.44 -66.94 22.73
C GLN A 307 16.93 -66.23 21.47
N ALA A 308 15.63 -66.36 21.15
CA ALA A 308 15.02 -65.64 20.04
C ALA A 308 15.05 -64.12 20.26
N LEU A 309 14.84 -63.68 21.49
CA LEU A 309 14.92 -62.26 21.86
C LEU A 309 16.35 -61.71 21.73
N ILE A 310 17.36 -62.43 22.24
CA ILE A 310 18.77 -62.06 22.09
C ILE A 310 19.15 -61.95 20.61
N ARG A 311 18.72 -62.92 19.79
CA ARG A 311 18.95 -62.91 18.35
C ARG A 311 18.30 -61.69 17.69
N ALA A 312 17.05 -61.39 18.01
CA ALA A 312 16.34 -60.25 17.44
C ALA A 312 17.02 -58.91 17.76
N VAL A 313 17.54 -58.74 18.98
CA VAL A 313 18.26 -57.51 19.35
C VAL A 313 19.61 -57.38 18.63
N LEU A 314 20.33 -58.49 18.42
CA LEU A 314 21.68 -58.47 17.82
C LEU A 314 21.67 -58.53 16.28
N GLU A 315 20.69 -59.21 15.68
CA GLU A 315 20.69 -59.59 14.26
C GLU A 315 19.57 -58.95 13.44
N ASP A 316 18.42 -58.62 14.02
CA ASP A 316 17.29 -58.09 13.26
C ASP A 316 17.40 -56.58 13.06
N THR A 317 16.75 -56.08 12.01
CA THR A 317 16.55 -54.65 11.78
C THR A 317 15.15 -54.28 12.28
N PRO A 318 15.01 -53.33 13.21
CA PRO A 318 13.71 -52.89 13.70
C PRO A 318 12.80 -52.41 12.56
N PRO A 319 11.53 -52.85 12.50
CA PRO A 319 10.59 -52.33 11.52
C PRO A 319 10.36 -50.83 11.75
N LEU A 320 10.10 -50.08 10.67
CA LEU A 320 9.80 -48.66 10.78
C LEU A 320 8.49 -48.44 11.57
N LEU A 321 8.40 -47.32 12.29
CA LEU A 321 7.21 -46.96 13.08
C LEU A 321 5.94 -46.97 12.22
N SER A 322 6.03 -46.37 11.03
CA SER A 322 4.90 -46.25 10.12
C SER A 322 4.46 -47.59 9.52
N GLU A 323 5.33 -48.60 9.54
CA GLU A 323 5.02 -49.96 9.08
C GLU A 323 4.46 -50.81 10.21
N ALA A 324 4.98 -50.68 11.43
CA ALA A 324 4.56 -51.46 12.58
C ALA A 324 3.11 -51.23 13.03
N VAL A 325 2.53 -50.07 12.68
CA VAL A 325 1.12 -49.72 12.97
C VAL A 325 0.12 -50.18 11.91
N VAL A 326 0.59 -50.82 10.83
CA VAL A 326 -0.24 -51.42 9.76
C VAL A 326 0.26 -52.81 9.36
N ASP A 327 1.12 -53.40 10.18
CA ASP A 327 1.78 -54.67 9.96
C ASP A 327 0.78 -55.82 10.01
N GLY A 328 0.64 -56.53 8.88
CA GLY A 328 -0.32 -57.64 8.73
C GLY A 328 0.01 -58.89 9.54
N THR A 329 1.15 -58.92 10.24
CA THR A 329 1.47 -59.98 11.21
C THR A 329 0.81 -59.77 12.58
N VAL A 330 0.22 -58.59 12.81
CA VAL A 330 -0.55 -58.26 14.01
C VAL A 330 -2.04 -58.35 13.71
N ALA A 331 -2.79 -58.87 14.67
CA ALA A 331 -4.23 -58.92 14.56
C ALA A 331 -4.82 -57.49 14.38
N PRO A 332 -5.69 -57.26 13.38
CA PRO A 332 -6.19 -55.91 13.03
C PRO A 332 -6.88 -55.17 14.19
N ASP A 333 -7.55 -55.90 15.07
CA ASP A 333 -8.20 -55.41 16.29
C ASP A 333 -7.20 -54.72 17.23
N VAL A 334 -6.00 -55.27 17.38
CA VAL A 334 -4.94 -54.68 18.24
C VAL A 334 -4.44 -53.34 17.67
N LEU A 335 -4.29 -53.26 16.34
CA LEU A 335 -3.86 -52.02 15.67
C LEU A 335 -4.92 -50.92 15.71
N GLU A 336 -6.19 -51.29 15.59
CA GLU A 336 -7.31 -50.36 15.72
C GLU A 336 -7.45 -49.83 17.14
N VAL A 337 -7.36 -50.70 18.15
CA VAL A 337 -7.40 -50.31 19.57
C VAL A 337 -6.25 -49.36 19.89
N HIS A 338 -5.03 -49.65 19.43
CA HIS A 338 -3.88 -48.76 19.66
C HIS A 338 -4.04 -47.42 18.96
N ALA A 339 -4.42 -47.40 17.68
CA ALA A 339 -4.63 -46.15 16.95
C ALA A 339 -5.73 -45.29 17.62
N ALA A 340 -6.80 -45.93 18.13
CA ALA A 340 -7.86 -45.26 18.89
C ALA A 340 -7.34 -44.62 20.19
N ARG A 341 -6.39 -45.24 20.90
CA ARG A 341 -5.70 -44.65 22.06
C ARG A 341 -4.85 -43.42 21.74
N LEU A 342 -4.54 -43.16 20.47
CA LEU A 342 -3.91 -41.91 20.00
C LEU A 342 -4.90 -40.97 19.29
N GLY A 343 -6.20 -41.25 19.36
CA GLY A 343 -7.25 -40.46 18.70
C GLY A 343 -7.17 -40.47 17.17
N ALA A 344 -6.62 -41.54 16.58
CA ALA A 344 -6.38 -41.65 15.14
C ALA A 344 -6.88 -42.98 14.57
N THR A 345 -7.07 -43.02 13.24
CA THR A 345 -7.21 -44.31 12.53
C THR A 345 -5.83 -44.86 12.19
N PRO A 346 -5.66 -46.19 12.00
CA PRO A 346 -4.36 -46.78 11.63
C PRO A 346 -3.73 -46.10 10.40
N ALA A 347 -4.54 -45.76 9.40
CA ALA A 347 -4.09 -45.04 8.21
C ALA A 347 -3.62 -43.59 8.50
N ARG A 348 -4.30 -42.88 9.42
CA ARG A 348 -3.91 -41.52 9.83
C ARG A 348 -2.64 -41.56 10.68
N LEU A 349 -2.56 -42.49 11.63
CA LEU A 349 -1.38 -42.70 12.47
C LEU A 349 -0.15 -43.02 11.60
N ARG A 350 -0.29 -43.94 10.64
CA ARG A 350 0.77 -44.23 9.65
C ARG A 350 1.26 -42.97 8.94
N ARG A 351 0.36 -42.10 8.46
CA ARG A 351 0.77 -40.87 7.76
C ARG A 351 1.50 -39.89 8.67
N THR A 352 1.12 -39.81 9.94
CA THR A 352 1.78 -38.93 10.93
C THR A 352 3.18 -39.45 11.29
N LEU A 353 3.34 -40.76 11.47
CA LEU A 353 4.63 -41.37 11.83
C LEU A 353 5.59 -41.43 10.64
N ARG A 354 5.06 -41.48 9.41
CA ARG A 354 5.86 -41.66 8.20
C ARG A 354 6.81 -40.49 7.94
N GLY A 355 8.09 -40.80 7.76
CA GLY A 355 9.11 -39.85 7.32
C GLY A 355 10.00 -39.34 8.45
N ASP A 356 9.61 -38.27 9.14
CA ASP A 356 10.50 -37.61 10.12
C ASP A 356 10.66 -38.46 11.38
N LEU A 357 9.55 -38.98 11.95
CA LEU A 357 9.59 -39.84 13.14
C LEU A 357 10.19 -41.22 12.85
N ASP A 358 9.89 -41.82 11.68
CA ASP A 358 10.58 -43.03 11.20
C ASP A 358 12.11 -42.87 11.21
N ALA A 359 12.61 -41.76 10.65
CA ALA A 359 14.05 -41.51 10.55
C ALA A 359 14.70 -41.27 11.92
N ILE A 360 14.01 -40.56 12.82
CA ILE A 360 14.50 -40.29 14.18
C ILE A 360 14.61 -41.61 14.97
N VAL A 361 13.57 -42.43 14.95
CA VAL A 361 13.55 -43.69 15.70
C VAL A 361 14.49 -44.73 15.11
N ALA A 362 14.56 -44.84 13.78
CA ALA A 362 15.53 -45.73 13.11
C ALA A 362 16.97 -45.36 13.47
N ARG A 363 17.28 -44.06 13.55
CA ARG A 363 18.61 -43.59 13.96
C ARG A 363 18.89 -43.87 15.44
N ALA A 364 17.93 -43.64 16.33
CA ALA A 364 18.09 -43.94 17.76
C ALA A 364 18.31 -45.45 18.01
N LEU A 365 17.62 -46.31 17.25
CA LEU A 365 17.70 -47.77 17.34
C LEU A 365 18.79 -48.41 16.45
N ALA A 366 19.73 -47.62 15.91
CA ALA A 366 20.80 -48.16 15.06
C ALA A 366 21.66 -49.18 15.82
N ARG A 367 22.08 -50.26 15.14
CA ARG A 367 22.81 -51.36 15.79
C ARG A 367 24.15 -50.91 16.35
N GLN A 368 24.92 -50.16 15.56
CA GLN A 368 26.21 -49.63 15.99
C GLN A 368 26.01 -48.33 16.80
N PRO A 369 26.66 -48.17 17.97
CA PRO A 369 26.55 -46.95 18.76
C PRO A 369 26.92 -45.66 18.00
N GLY A 370 27.87 -45.73 17.06
CA GLY A 370 28.33 -44.57 16.28
C GLY A 370 27.31 -44.02 15.26
N ASP A 371 26.34 -44.83 14.84
CA ASP A 371 25.28 -44.41 13.90
C ASP A 371 24.11 -43.73 14.61
N ARG A 372 24.06 -43.81 15.94
CA ARG A 372 23.02 -43.21 16.78
C ARG A 372 23.24 -41.70 16.92
N TYR A 373 22.36 -41.05 17.68
CA TYR A 373 22.58 -39.65 18.07
C TYR A 373 23.79 -39.55 19.00
N ALA A 374 24.66 -38.59 18.73
CA ALA A 374 25.86 -38.35 19.56
C ALA A 374 25.51 -37.93 21.01
N SER A 375 24.31 -37.38 21.22
CA SER A 375 23.80 -37.01 22.54
C SER A 375 22.27 -37.07 22.59
N VAL A 376 21.74 -37.16 23.80
CA VAL A 376 20.29 -37.07 24.05
C VAL A 376 19.73 -35.69 23.66
N THR A 377 20.52 -34.63 23.80
CA THR A 377 20.15 -33.29 23.34
C THR A 377 19.95 -33.22 21.82
N ALA A 378 20.78 -33.91 21.03
CA ALA A 378 20.63 -33.96 19.58
C ALA A 378 19.37 -34.74 19.16
N LEU A 379 18.97 -35.76 19.92
CA LEU A 379 17.70 -36.45 19.74
C LEU A 379 16.52 -35.52 20.09
N ALA A 380 16.60 -34.81 21.22
CA ALA A 380 15.57 -33.84 21.64
C ALA A 380 15.37 -32.72 20.60
N ASP A 381 16.45 -32.22 19.99
CA ASP A 381 16.37 -31.17 18.97
C ASP A 381 15.64 -31.64 17.71
N ASP A 382 15.83 -32.89 17.29
CA ASP A 382 15.08 -33.45 16.16
C ASP A 382 13.59 -33.63 16.49
N ILE A 383 13.24 -34.02 17.72
CA ILE A 383 11.84 -34.07 18.17
C ILE A 383 11.21 -32.66 18.22
N ARG A 384 11.93 -31.67 18.76
CA ARG A 384 11.48 -30.25 18.77
C ARG A 384 11.27 -29.73 17.34
N ARG A 385 12.14 -30.11 16.40
CA ARG A 385 11.98 -29.77 14.96
C ARG A 385 10.74 -30.40 14.36
N VAL A 386 10.39 -31.65 14.71
CA VAL A 386 9.12 -32.26 14.25
C VAL A 386 7.91 -31.44 14.73
N LEU A 387 7.87 -31.08 16.02
CA LEU A 387 6.79 -30.28 16.62
C LEU A 387 6.69 -28.88 15.99
N ARG A 388 7.83 -28.26 15.65
CA ARG A 388 7.89 -26.94 14.99
C ARG A 388 7.79 -27.01 13.45
N HIS A 389 7.60 -28.21 12.90
CA HIS A 389 7.58 -28.47 11.46
C HIS A 389 8.85 -28.02 10.71
N GLU A 390 10.01 -28.16 11.34
CA GLU A 390 11.33 -27.83 10.80
C GLU A 390 12.03 -29.06 10.22
N PRO A 391 13.02 -28.87 9.32
CA PRO A 391 13.80 -29.99 8.80
C PRO A 391 14.63 -30.68 9.89
N VAL A 392 14.43 -32.00 10.04
CA VAL A 392 15.16 -32.84 11.00
C VAL A 392 16.54 -33.26 10.49
N ALA A 393 17.52 -33.34 11.38
CA ALA A 393 18.90 -33.76 11.08
C ALA A 393 18.98 -35.23 10.66
N ALA A 394 18.05 -36.08 11.12
CA ALA A 394 17.92 -37.47 10.70
C ALA A 394 17.71 -37.67 9.19
N ARG A 395 17.26 -36.66 8.42
CA ARG A 395 16.93 -36.76 6.99
C ARG A 395 17.89 -35.99 6.07
N ARG A 396 19.16 -35.90 6.44
CA ARG A 396 20.15 -34.87 6.04
C ARG A 396 20.31 -34.52 4.53
N ASP A 397 19.75 -35.27 3.58
CA ASP A 397 20.10 -35.17 2.14
C ASP A 397 19.00 -34.79 1.12
N ARG A 398 17.99 -33.95 1.44
CA ARG A 398 17.04 -33.49 0.40
C ARG A 398 16.78 -31.97 0.43
N ALA A 399 17.38 -31.23 -0.49
CA ALA A 399 17.13 -29.79 -0.67
C ALA A 399 15.64 -29.46 -0.91
N GLY A 400 14.93 -30.31 -1.67
CA GLY A 400 13.49 -30.18 -1.90
C GLY A 400 12.63 -30.35 -0.64
N TYR A 401 13.07 -31.17 0.32
CA TYR A 401 12.38 -31.33 1.61
C TYR A 401 12.47 -30.05 2.46
N ARG A 402 13.63 -29.39 2.46
CA ARG A 402 13.81 -28.11 3.16
C ARG A 402 12.95 -26.99 2.57
N LEU A 403 12.88 -26.91 1.24
CA LEU A 403 12.06 -25.92 0.54
C LEU A 403 10.56 -26.12 0.81
N ALA A 404 10.09 -27.37 0.83
CA ALA A 404 8.70 -27.70 1.16
C ALA A 404 8.30 -27.33 2.61
N ARG A 405 9.19 -27.56 3.58
CA ARG A 405 8.97 -27.13 4.98
C ARG A 405 8.97 -25.60 5.12
N PHE A 406 9.87 -24.89 4.40
CA PHE A 406 9.89 -23.43 4.38
C PHE A 406 8.60 -22.83 3.80
N ALA A 407 8.11 -23.38 2.68
CA ALA A 407 6.88 -22.93 2.03
C ALA A 407 5.64 -23.11 2.93
N ARG A 408 5.52 -24.25 3.64
CA ARG A 408 4.43 -24.48 4.59
C ARG A 408 4.43 -23.49 5.76
N ARG A 409 5.60 -23.03 6.19
CA ARG A 409 5.75 -22.08 7.30
C ARG A 409 5.43 -20.63 6.91
N HIS A 410 5.62 -20.27 5.65
CA HIS A 410 5.56 -18.89 5.18
C HIS A 410 4.49 -18.63 4.11
N VAL A 411 3.39 -19.39 4.12
CA VAL A 411 2.30 -19.25 3.15
C VAL A 411 1.77 -17.81 3.05
N THR A 412 1.62 -17.11 4.17
CA THR A 412 1.14 -15.73 4.21
C THR A 412 2.16 -14.72 3.67
N GLY A 413 3.45 -14.91 3.99
CA GLY A 413 4.53 -14.08 3.46
C GLY A 413 4.73 -14.27 1.95
N LEU A 414 4.58 -15.49 1.46
CA LEU A 414 4.66 -15.79 0.03
C LEU A 414 3.49 -15.18 -0.75
N LEU A 415 2.27 -15.25 -0.20
CA LEU A 415 1.09 -14.60 -0.76
C LEU A 415 1.28 -13.08 -0.85
N ALA A 416 1.70 -12.43 0.25
CA ALA A 416 1.96 -11.00 0.26
C ALA A 416 3.01 -10.57 -0.78
N ALA A 417 4.11 -11.33 -0.90
CA ALA A 417 5.15 -11.07 -1.90
C ALA A 417 4.60 -11.19 -3.33
N THR A 418 3.81 -12.23 -3.62
CA THR A 418 3.18 -12.39 -4.94
C THR A 418 2.20 -11.27 -5.26
N THR A 419 1.43 -10.78 -4.29
CA THR A 419 0.52 -9.64 -4.47
C THR A 419 1.30 -8.36 -4.76
N VAL A 420 2.40 -8.10 -4.06
CA VAL A 420 3.25 -6.91 -4.30
C VAL A 420 3.86 -6.96 -5.71
N VAL A 421 4.36 -8.12 -6.14
CA VAL A 421 4.88 -8.30 -7.50
C VAL A 421 3.79 -8.12 -8.55
N ALA A 422 2.60 -8.66 -8.33
CA ALA A 422 1.46 -8.47 -9.23
C ALA A 422 1.03 -7.00 -9.31
N MET A 423 0.95 -6.30 -8.16
CA MET A 423 0.64 -4.87 -8.11
C MET A 423 1.70 -4.03 -8.82
N ALA A 424 2.98 -4.33 -8.63
CA ALA A 424 4.07 -3.65 -9.32
C ALA A 424 4.02 -3.89 -10.84
N ALA A 425 3.73 -5.12 -11.28
CA ALA A 425 3.56 -5.46 -12.69
C ALA A 425 2.33 -4.76 -13.30
N SER A 426 1.19 -4.73 -12.60
CA SER A 426 -0.02 -4.02 -13.03
C SER A 426 0.19 -2.50 -13.07
N PHE A 427 0.88 -1.93 -12.08
CA PHE A 427 1.23 -0.51 -12.05
C PHE A 427 2.16 -0.14 -13.22
N THR A 428 3.17 -0.97 -13.47
CA THR A 428 4.11 -0.79 -14.60
C THR A 428 3.37 -0.90 -15.93
N ALA A 429 2.49 -1.90 -16.10
CA ALA A 429 1.68 -2.06 -17.31
C ALA A 429 0.72 -0.88 -17.52
N PHE A 430 0.05 -0.42 -16.46
CA PHE A 430 -0.84 0.75 -16.51
C PHE A 430 -0.09 2.02 -16.97
N HIS A 431 1.07 2.29 -16.37
CA HIS A 431 1.89 3.42 -16.76
C HIS A 431 2.46 3.29 -18.17
N ALA A 432 2.90 2.09 -18.58
CA ALA A 432 3.39 1.83 -19.92
C ALA A 432 2.32 2.10 -20.99
N VAL A 433 1.09 1.64 -20.76
CA VAL A 433 -0.05 1.92 -21.66
C VAL A 433 -0.35 3.42 -21.68
N ARG A 434 -0.37 4.09 -20.53
CA ARG A 434 -0.63 5.54 -20.46
C ARG A 434 0.42 6.35 -21.23
N LEU A 435 1.71 6.04 -21.01
CA LEU A 435 2.84 6.67 -21.71
C LEU A 435 2.78 6.42 -23.23
N ALA A 436 2.45 5.20 -23.66
CA ALA A 436 2.28 4.89 -25.08
C ALA A 436 1.14 5.70 -25.69
N THR A 437 0.00 5.82 -25.01
CA THR A 437 -1.14 6.61 -25.51
C THR A 437 -0.85 8.11 -25.59
N GLU A 438 -0.09 8.67 -24.64
CA GLU A 438 0.33 10.07 -24.68
C GLU A 438 1.34 10.32 -25.81
N ARG A 439 2.33 9.41 -25.98
CA ARG A 439 3.30 9.47 -27.08
C ARG A 439 2.61 9.42 -28.44
N ASP A 440 1.70 8.47 -28.66
CA ASP A 440 1.03 8.31 -29.95
C ASP A 440 0.09 9.48 -30.28
N ARG A 441 -0.45 10.17 -29.26
CA ARG A 441 -1.18 11.43 -29.43
C ARG A 441 -0.24 12.58 -29.81
N ALA A 442 0.91 12.70 -29.13
CA ALA A 442 1.92 13.71 -29.42
C ALA A 442 2.50 13.53 -30.83
N GLN A 443 2.77 12.29 -31.25
CA GLN A 443 3.26 11.97 -32.58
C GLN A 443 2.26 12.39 -33.67
N ARG A 444 0.98 12.01 -33.53
CA ARG A 444 -0.08 12.40 -34.47
C ARG A 444 -0.30 13.91 -34.51
N ALA A 445 -0.24 14.57 -33.36
CA ALA A 445 -0.31 16.03 -33.30
C ALA A 445 0.88 16.69 -34.02
N SER A 446 2.09 16.17 -33.83
CA SER A 446 3.30 16.63 -34.51
C SER A 446 3.24 16.40 -36.02
N GLU A 447 2.86 15.20 -36.46
CA GLU A 447 2.70 14.88 -37.89
C GLU A 447 1.66 15.78 -38.55
N LYS A 448 0.52 16.01 -37.88
CA LYS A 448 -0.48 16.96 -38.35
C LYS A 448 0.07 18.39 -38.41
N ALA A 449 0.78 18.83 -37.37
CA ALA A 449 1.36 20.18 -37.31
C ALA A 449 2.43 20.38 -38.38
N VAL A 450 3.28 19.39 -38.63
CA VAL A 450 4.28 19.41 -39.71
C VAL A 450 3.59 19.49 -41.06
N LYS A 451 2.56 18.67 -41.33
CA LYS A 451 1.79 18.75 -42.59
C LYS A 451 1.11 20.11 -42.79
N VAL A 452 0.46 20.64 -41.76
CA VAL A 452 -0.16 21.97 -41.80
C VAL A 452 0.90 23.05 -42.06
N SER A 453 2.05 22.97 -41.37
CA SER A 453 3.15 23.91 -41.54
C SER A 453 3.79 23.79 -42.91
N GLU A 454 3.97 22.59 -43.45
CA GLU A 454 4.53 22.34 -44.77
C GLU A 454 3.62 22.91 -45.86
N VAL A 455 2.30 22.70 -45.73
CA VAL A 455 1.31 23.31 -46.63
C VAL A 455 1.31 24.84 -46.49
N LEU A 456 1.27 25.40 -45.28
CA LEU A 456 1.34 26.85 -45.06
C LEU A 456 2.61 27.47 -45.63
N MET A 457 3.77 26.84 -45.38
CA MET A 457 5.06 27.29 -45.89
C MET A 457 5.15 27.15 -47.39
N SER A 458 4.68 26.05 -47.97
CA SER A 458 4.55 25.88 -49.41
C SER A 458 3.68 26.99 -50.02
N LEU A 459 2.53 27.31 -49.43
CA LEU A 459 1.64 28.37 -49.91
C LEU A 459 2.25 29.78 -49.78
N LEU A 460 2.98 30.06 -48.70
CA LEU A 460 3.66 31.35 -48.49
C LEU A 460 4.92 31.53 -49.36
N THR A 461 5.68 30.47 -49.60
CA THR A 461 6.95 30.52 -50.36
C THR A 461 6.74 30.35 -51.87
N SER A 462 5.69 29.64 -52.27
CA SER A 462 5.33 29.47 -53.69
C SER A 462 4.38 30.55 -54.22
N ALA A 463 4.03 31.53 -53.38
CA ALA A 463 3.56 32.84 -53.82
C ALA A 463 4.73 33.59 -54.47
N ASP A 464 5.19 33.08 -55.62
CA ASP A 464 6.28 33.64 -56.39
C ASP A 464 5.91 35.08 -56.77
N PRO A 465 6.60 36.11 -56.23
CA PRO A 465 6.37 37.50 -56.58
C PRO A 465 6.52 37.74 -58.09
N TYR A 466 7.23 36.84 -58.80
CA TYR A 466 7.45 36.91 -60.24
C TYR A 466 6.36 36.23 -61.08
N ALA A 467 5.49 35.39 -60.49
CA ALA A 467 4.31 34.82 -61.16
C ALA A 467 3.11 35.79 -61.14
N ILE A 468 3.11 36.81 -60.26
CA ILE A 468 2.07 37.85 -60.16
C ILE A 468 2.30 38.97 -61.22
N ARG A 469 2.97 38.63 -62.33
CA ARG A 469 3.42 39.60 -63.36
C ARG A 469 2.34 40.03 -64.35
N GLU A 470 1.17 39.41 -64.35
CA GLU A 470 0.11 39.72 -65.33
C GLU A 470 -0.82 40.87 -64.89
N THR A 471 -0.56 41.54 -63.76
CA THR A 471 -1.24 42.78 -63.39
C THR A 471 -0.23 43.89 -63.14
N PRO A 472 -0.39 45.10 -63.71
CA PRO A 472 0.51 46.20 -63.44
C PRO A 472 0.35 46.66 -61.97
N GLY A 473 1.32 46.32 -61.12
CA GLY A 473 1.38 46.70 -59.70
C GLY A 473 2.15 45.68 -58.86
N GLU A 474 2.70 46.10 -57.71
CA GLU A 474 3.33 45.19 -56.75
C GLU A 474 2.31 44.13 -56.26
N PRO A 475 2.73 42.87 -56.07
CA PRO A 475 1.84 41.83 -55.57
C PRO A 475 1.23 42.23 -54.23
N THR A 476 -0.09 42.35 -54.20
CA THR A 476 -0.81 42.72 -52.98
C THR A 476 -1.03 41.48 -52.11
N ALA A 477 -1.20 41.67 -50.79
CA ALA A 477 -1.55 40.58 -49.88
C ALA A 477 -2.79 39.79 -50.35
N VAL A 478 -3.69 40.43 -51.10
CA VAL A 478 -4.88 39.82 -51.69
C VAL A 478 -4.54 38.85 -52.83
N SER A 479 -3.64 39.20 -53.74
CA SER A 479 -3.29 38.31 -54.87
C SER A 479 -2.59 37.04 -54.38
N VAL A 480 -1.77 37.16 -53.33
CA VAL A 480 -1.16 36.01 -52.64
C VAL A 480 -2.22 35.10 -52.02
N LEU A 481 -3.25 35.68 -51.37
CA LEU A 481 -4.37 34.91 -50.82
C LEU A 481 -5.19 34.22 -51.91
N ASP A 482 -5.44 34.87 -53.04
CA ASP A 482 -6.20 34.27 -54.16
C ASP A 482 -5.49 33.04 -54.74
N VAL A 483 -4.17 33.14 -54.95
CA VAL A 483 -3.35 32.01 -55.40
C VAL A 483 -3.35 30.89 -54.36
N SER A 484 -3.25 31.24 -53.07
CA SER A 484 -3.28 30.27 -51.98
C SER A 484 -4.63 29.52 -51.91
N ALA A 485 -5.75 30.20 -52.16
CA ALA A 485 -7.10 29.63 -52.12
C ALA A 485 -7.27 28.58 -53.21
N ALA A 486 -6.91 28.95 -54.45
CA ALA A 486 -7.00 28.05 -55.59
C ALA A 486 -6.11 26.81 -55.44
N ARG A 487 -4.93 26.96 -54.82
CA ARG A 487 -4.05 25.82 -54.50
C ARG A 487 -4.61 24.91 -53.43
N ILE A 488 -5.17 25.45 -52.34
CA ILE A 488 -5.85 24.64 -51.31
C ILE A 488 -6.96 23.80 -51.94
N GLU A 489 -7.74 24.36 -52.87
CA GLU A 489 -8.77 23.61 -53.58
C GLU A 489 -8.20 22.43 -54.38
N LYS A 490 -7.05 22.62 -55.03
CA LYS A 490 -6.45 21.62 -55.93
C LYS A 490 -5.59 20.59 -55.19
N GLU A 491 -4.68 21.03 -54.33
CA GLU A 491 -3.67 20.20 -53.65
C GLU A 491 -4.28 19.38 -52.50
N LEU A 492 -5.34 19.90 -51.85
CA LEU A 492 -6.00 19.23 -50.72
C LEU A 492 -7.32 18.55 -51.11
N ALA A 493 -7.62 18.41 -52.41
CA ALA A 493 -8.84 17.74 -52.89
C ALA A 493 -8.98 16.30 -52.35
N GLY A 494 -7.87 15.63 -52.07
CA GLY A 494 -7.83 14.27 -51.50
C GLY A 494 -7.96 14.19 -49.97
N ASP A 495 -7.92 15.32 -49.26
CA ASP A 495 -8.06 15.38 -47.80
C ASP A 495 -9.11 16.43 -47.39
N PRO A 496 -10.41 16.06 -47.39
CA PRO A 496 -11.49 16.98 -47.06
C PRO A 496 -11.40 17.54 -45.63
N ALA A 497 -10.78 16.81 -44.70
CA ALA A 497 -10.60 17.27 -43.33
C ALA A 497 -9.64 18.47 -43.25
N LEU A 498 -8.47 18.33 -43.85
CA LEU A 498 -7.47 19.40 -43.89
C LEU A 498 -7.92 20.56 -44.79
N ARG A 499 -8.57 20.26 -45.91
CA ARG A 499 -9.15 21.27 -46.81
C ARG A 499 -10.18 22.14 -46.08
N ALA A 500 -11.10 21.54 -45.31
CA ALA A 500 -12.08 22.28 -44.53
C ALA A 500 -11.43 23.26 -43.52
N GLU A 501 -10.39 22.81 -42.82
CA GLU A 501 -9.66 23.63 -41.84
C GLU A 501 -8.98 24.84 -42.51
N MET A 502 -8.30 24.61 -43.63
CA MET A 502 -7.61 25.66 -44.38
C MET A 502 -8.60 26.65 -45.03
N LEU A 503 -9.66 26.15 -45.68
CA LEU A 503 -10.70 27.00 -46.25
C LEU A 503 -11.42 27.84 -45.20
N THR A 504 -11.63 27.30 -43.99
CA THR A 504 -12.19 28.06 -42.86
C THR A 504 -11.28 29.23 -42.46
N LEU A 505 -9.97 28.98 -42.37
CA LEU A 505 -8.98 30.02 -42.08
C LEU A 505 -8.97 31.11 -43.16
N MET A 506 -8.95 30.71 -44.43
CA MET A 506 -8.98 31.65 -45.55
C MET A 506 -10.26 32.47 -45.59
N GLY A 507 -11.41 31.83 -45.32
CA GLY A 507 -12.70 32.49 -45.21
C GLY A 507 -12.70 33.61 -44.17
N ARG A 508 -12.11 33.38 -42.99
CA ARG A 508 -11.94 34.45 -41.97
C ARG A 508 -11.02 35.57 -42.45
N THR A 509 -9.94 35.24 -43.16
CA THR A 509 -9.01 36.25 -43.69
C THR A 509 -9.70 37.13 -44.72
N TYR A 510 -10.42 36.56 -45.68
CA TYR A 510 -11.20 37.32 -46.65
C TYR A 510 -12.29 38.17 -45.99
N ARG A 511 -12.95 37.66 -44.94
CA ARG A 511 -13.92 38.43 -44.15
C ARG A 511 -13.28 39.68 -43.52
N ARG A 512 -12.10 39.53 -42.90
CA ARG A 512 -11.36 40.66 -42.31
C ARG A 512 -10.91 41.70 -43.34
N LEU A 513 -10.72 41.27 -44.59
CA LEU A 513 -10.41 42.15 -45.72
C LEU A 513 -11.67 42.72 -46.40
N ALA A 514 -12.86 42.52 -45.81
CA ALA A 514 -14.15 42.91 -46.37
C ALA A 514 -14.48 42.28 -47.75
N MET A 515 -13.77 41.21 -48.13
CA MET A 515 -13.98 40.49 -49.39
C MET A 515 -15.03 39.38 -49.20
N TYR A 516 -16.24 39.79 -48.84
CA TYR A 516 -17.25 38.87 -48.33
C TYR A 516 -17.67 37.80 -49.33
N GLY A 517 -17.74 38.11 -50.64
CA GLY A 517 -18.13 37.12 -51.66
C GLY A 517 -17.15 35.95 -51.76
N LYS A 518 -15.84 36.25 -51.75
CA LYS A 518 -14.79 35.20 -51.73
C LYS A 518 -14.83 34.41 -50.43
N GLY A 519 -14.92 35.11 -49.30
CA GLY A 519 -14.98 34.46 -47.98
C GLY A 519 -16.18 33.54 -47.84
N GLN A 520 -17.36 33.95 -48.32
CA GLN A 520 -18.58 33.13 -48.25
C GLN A 520 -18.41 31.82 -49.01
N ARG A 521 -17.92 31.88 -50.25
CA ARG A 521 -17.68 30.69 -51.07
C ARG A 521 -16.77 29.69 -50.35
N LEU A 522 -15.63 30.15 -49.84
CA LEU A 522 -14.70 29.26 -49.14
C LEU A 522 -15.28 28.67 -47.85
N LEU A 523 -16.09 29.43 -47.09
CA LEU A 523 -16.74 28.94 -45.88
C LEU A 523 -17.87 27.94 -46.18
N GLU A 524 -18.60 28.11 -47.28
CA GLU A 524 -19.60 27.15 -47.75
C GLU A 524 -18.95 25.84 -48.20
N GLU A 525 -17.83 25.93 -48.92
CA GLU A 525 -17.03 24.76 -49.30
C GLU A 525 -16.42 24.06 -48.07
N ALA A 526 -15.87 24.83 -47.12
CA ALA A 526 -15.35 24.31 -45.85
C ALA A 526 -16.43 23.58 -45.05
N LEU A 527 -17.65 24.13 -45.00
CA LEU A 527 -18.79 23.49 -44.36
C LEU A 527 -19.16 22.17 -45.04
N GLY A 528 -19.15 22.14 -46.37
CA GLY A 528 -19.40 20.92 -47.15
C GLY A 528 -18.36 19.83 -46.86
N ASP A 529 -17.08 20.20 -46.85
CA ASP A 529 -15.97 19.28 -46.59
C ASP A 529 -15.95 18.79 -45.14
N ALA A 530 -16.21 19.68 -44.18
CA ALA A 530 -16.34 19.31 -42.77
C ALA A 530 -17.45 18.28 -42.56
N ARG A 531 -18.60 18.44 -43.24
CA ARG A 531 -19.71 17.47 -43.18
C ARG A 531 -19.33 16.13 -43.79
N LYS A 532 -18.59 16.11 -44.91
CA LYS A 532 -18.12 14.89 -45.56
C LYS A 532 -17.09 14.14 -44.70
N ALA A 533 -16.14 14.87 -44.11
CA ALA A 533 -15.04 14.29 -43.34
C ALA A 533 -15.46 13.81 -41.94
N PHE A 534 -16.32 14.57 -41.27
CA PHE A 534 -16.61 14.37 -39.83
C PHE A 534 -18.09 14.10 -39.53
N GLY A 535 -18.95 14.04 -40.56
CA GLY A 535 -20.39 13.92 -40.41
C GLY A 535 -21.11 15.25 -40.16
N PRO A 536 -22.45 15.27 -40.23
CA PRO A 536 -23.26 16.50 -40.18
C PRO A 536 -23.26 17.21 -38.83
N THR A 537 -22.92 16.50 -37.75
CA THR A 537 -22.92 17.03 -36.38
C THR A 537 -21.53 16.84 -35.77
N SER A 538 -20.66 17.84 -35.96
CA SER A 538 -19.27 17.80 -35.49
C SER A 538 -18.73 19.19 -35.16
N VAL A 539 -17.66 19.28 -34.36
CA VAL A 539 -17.04 20.57 -33.99
C VAL A 539 -16.55 21.35 -35.21
N PRO A 540 -15.90 20.74 -36.23
CA PRO A 540 -15.53 21.45 -37.45
C PRO A 540 -16.72 22.04 -38.21
N VAL A 541 -17.85 21.31 -38.27
CA VAL A 541 -19.10 21.82 -38.87
C VAL A 541 -19.62 23.03 -38.11
N ALA A 542 -19.65 22.97 -36.77
CA ALA A 542 -20.07 24.10 -35.95
C ALA A 542 -19.15 25.32 -36.13
N THR A 543 -17.84 25.11 -36.28
CA THR A 543 -16.88 26.19 -36.55
C THR A 543 -17.11 26.85 -37.90
N ALA A 544 -17.30 26.07 -38.97
CA ALA A 544 -17.62 26.61 -40.29
C ALA A 544 -18.97 27.36 -40.29
N LEU A 545 -20.00 26.82 -39.60
CA LEU A 545 -21.28 27.50 -39.42
C LEU A 545 -21.15 28.83 -38.67
N ASN A 546 -20.34 28.87 -37.61
CA ASN A 546 -20.07 30.09 -36.85
C ASN A 546 -19.44 31.15 -37.74
N ASP A 547 -18.35 30.82 -38.41
CA ASP A 547 -17.61 31.77 -39.25
C ASP A 547 -18.45 32.25 -40.45
N LEU A 548 -19.24 31.36 -41.05
CA LEU A 548 -20.18 31.72 -42.11
C LEU A 548 -21.31 32.62 -41.58
N GLY A 549 -21.81 32.34 -40.38
CA GLY A 549 -22.83 33.16 -39.74
C GLY A 549 -22.35 34.60 -39.49
N VAL A 550 -21.14 34.77 -38.95
CA VAL A 550 -20.52 36.10 -38.78
C VAL A 550 -20.34 36.80 -40.14
N LEU A 551 -19.85 36.09 -41.15
CA LEU A 551 -19.67 36.67 -42.49
C LEU A 551 -21.00 37.16 -43.10
N LEU A 552 -22.08 36.39 -42.95
CA LEU A 552 -23.40 36.77 -43.44
C LEU A 552 -23.94 38.01 -42.73
N VAL A 553 -23.67 38.16 -41.43
CA VAL A 553 -24.00 39.38 -40.68
C VAL A 553 -23.21 40.57 -41.23
N ASP A 554 -21.91 40.42 -41.48
CA ASP A 554 -21.06 41.47 -42.03
C ASP A 554 -21.52 41.92 -43.44
N GLN A 555 -22.16 41.02 -44.21
CA GLN A 555 -22.80 41.33 -45.50
C GLN A 555 -24.17 42.02 -45.37
N GLY A 556 -24.71 42.19 -44.16
CA GLY A 556 -26.07 42.70 -43.92
C GLY A 556 -27.17 41.64 -43.99
N ARG A 557 -26.85 40.37 -44.24
CA ARG A 557 -27.81 39.24 -44.26
C ARG A 557 -28.06 38.70 -42.86
N HIS A 558 -28.61 39.55 -42.00
CA HIS A 558 -28.68 39.33 -40.56
C HIS A 558 -29.49 38.10 -40.15
N VAL A 559 -30.67 37.88 -40.75
CA VAL A 559 -31.55 36.75 -40.40
C VAL A 559 -30.87 35.41 -40.69
N GLU A 560 -30.21 35.32 -41.84
CA GLU A 560 -29.50 34.11 -42.21
C GLU A 560 -28.27 33.87 -41.34
N GLY A 561 -27.50 34.93 -41.07
CA GLY A 561 -26.34 34.86 -40.19
C GLY A 561 -26.70 34.42 -38.77
N LEU A 562 -27.77 34.98 -38.21
CA LEU A 562 -28.28 34.61 -36.88
C LEU A 562 -28.64 33.13 -36.81
N ARG A 563 -29.36 32.62 -37.81
CA ARG A 563 -29.72 31.20 -37.88
C ARG A 563 -28.47 30.30 -37.89
N ARG A 564 -27.44 30.62 -38.67
CA ARG A 564 -26.20 29.82 -38.71
C ARG A 564 -25.44 29.85 -37.38
N LEU A 565 -25.42 30.99 -36.72
CA LEU A 565 -24.80 31.13 -35.39
C LEU A 565 -25.56 30.36 -34.31
N GLU A 566 -26.89 30.38 -34.33
CA GLU A 566 -27.73 29.59 -33.42
C GLU A 566 -27.57 28.09 -33.64
N GLU A 567 -27.50 27.64 -34.90
CA GLU A 567 -27.18 26.25 -35.25
C GLU A 567 -25.79 25.85 -34.72
N ALA A 568 -24.78 26.70 -34.91
CA ALA A 568 -23.43 26.46 -34.39
C ALA A 568 -23.41 26.37 -32.85
N LEU A 569 -24.14 27.24 -32.15
CA LEU A 569 -24.21 27.24 -30.69
C LEU A 569 -24.92 25.99 -30.17
N ALA A 570 -26.07 25.62 -30.76
CA ALA A 570 -26.81 24.42 -30.39
C ALA A 570 -25.95 23.16 -30.60
N MET A 571 -25.24 23.10 -31.73
CA MET A 571 -24.33 22.00 -32.02
C MET A 571 -23.15 21.92 -31.04
N ARG A 572 -22.51 23.05 -30.72
CA ARG A 572 -21.41 23.10 -29.72
C ARG A 572 -21.89 22.71 -28.33
N ARG A 573 -23.06 23.20 -27.89
CA ARG A 573 -23.66 22.80 -26.61
C ARG A 573 -23.92 21.30 -26.53
N ALA A 574 -24.47 20.70 -27.59
CA ALA A 574 -24.76 19.27 -27.63
C ALA A 574 -23.49 18.40 -27.63
N LEU A 575 -22.44 18.82 -28.34
CA LEU A 575 -21.21 18.04 -28.49
C LEU A 575 -20.21 18.19 -27.33
N LEU A 576 -20.13 19.40 -26.77
CA LEU A 576 -19.05 19.78 -25.83
C LEU A 576 -19.55 20.04 -24.41
N GLY A 577 -20.86 20.12 -24.20
CA GLY A 577 -21.48 20.53 -22.94
C GLY A 577 -21.47 22.05 -22.73
N GLY A 578 -22.16 22.50 -21.68
CA GLY A 578 -22.44 23.93 -21.44
C GLY A 578 -21.28 24.80 -20.99
N MET A 579 -20.14 24.22 -20.59
CA MET A 579 -19.00 24.96 -20.00
C MET A 579 -17.73 24.93 -20.86
N HIS A 580 -17.80 24.44 -22.11
CA HIS A 580 -16.61 24.35 -22.96
C HIS A 580 -16.22 25.73 -23.54
N PRO A 581 -14.92 26.10 -23.58
CA PRO A 581 -14.45 27.41 -24.04
C PRO A 581 -14.94 27.84 -25.43
N ASP A 582 -15.08 26.89 -26.37
CA ASP A 582 -15.55 27.18 -27.73
C ASP A 582 -16.99 27.72 -27.80
N LEU A 583 -17.84 27.44 -26.79
CA LEU A 583 -19.16 28.05 -26.71
C LEU A 583 -19.04 29.56 -26.54
N ALA A 584 -18.07 30.02 -25.75
CA ALA A 584 -17.89 31.44 -25.46
C ALA A 584 -17.59 32.26 -26.72
N ILE A 585 -16.97 31.65 -27.75
CA ILE A 585 -16.75 32.31 -29.05
C ILE A 585 -18.11 32.60 -29.71
N THR A 586 -18.95 31.58 -29.89
CA THR A 586 -20.25 31.74 -30.55
C THR A 586 -21.22 32.60 -29.74
N LEU A 587 -21.19 32.49 -28.41
CA LEU A 587 -22.00 33.32 -27.52
C LEU A 587 -21.63 34.81 -27.63
N VAL A 588 -20.33 35.13 -27.73
CA VAL A 588 -19.88 36.52 -27.93
C VAL A 588 -20.34 37.04 -29.29
N GLU A 589 -20.19 36.26 -30.37
CA GLU A 589 -20.63 36.68 -31.69
C GLU A 589 -22.16 36.87 -31.74
N LEU A 590 -22.94 35.92 -31.22
CA LEU A 590 -24.39 36.08 -31.10
C LEU A 590 -24.76 37.29 -30.23
N GLY A 591 -24.05 37.53 -29.13
CA GLY A 591 -24.26 38.67 -28.26
C GLY A 591 -24.09 40.00 -29.01
N ARG A 592 -23.02 40.14 -29.80
CA ARG A 592 -22.78 41.30 -30.66
C ARG A 592 -23.88 41.49 -31.71
N VAL A 593 -24.28 40.41 -32.38
CA VAL A 593 -25.39 40.46 -33.34
C VAL A 593 -26.67 40.93 -32.65
N TYR A 594 -27.01 40.36 -31.49
CA TYR A 594 -28.20 40.77 -30.74
C TYR A 594 -28.12 42.21 -30.23
N GLN A 595 -26.93 42.69 -29.85
CA GLN A 595 -26.67 44.07 -29.47
C GLN A 595 -26.93 45.02 -30.65
N ASP A 596 -26.40 44.72 -31.83
CA ASP A 596 -26.59 45.52 -33.05
C ASP A 596 -28.06 45.59 -33.50
N HIS A 597 -28.87 44.61 -33.10
CA HIS A 597 -30.31 44.52 -33.35
C HIS A 597 -31.16 45.04 -32.20
N GLY A 598 -30.54 45.52 -31.13
CA GLY A 598 -31.25 46.14 -30.04
C GLY A 598 -31.94 45.25 -29.04
N LEU A 599 -31.56 43.99 -29.04
CA LEU A 599 -32.02 43.02 -28.07
C LEU A 599 -31.01 42.97 -26.93
N GLY A 600 -30.81 44.14 -26.27
CA GLY A 600 -29.81 44.35 -25.21
C GLY A 600 -29.87 43.27 -24.12
N ALA A 601 -31.07 42.93 -23.63
CA ALA A 601 -31.24 41.93 -22.58
C ALA A 601 -30.78 40.54 -22.99
N ARG A 602 -31.03 40.16 -24.26
CA ARG A 602 -30.53 38.88 -24.80
C ARG A 602 -29.03 38.91 -24.98
N ALA A 603 -28.48 40.01 -25.51
CA ALA A 603 -27.04 40.19 -25.65
C ALA A 603 -26.32 40.11 -24.28
N ALA A 604 -26.84 40.81 -23.27
CA ALA A 604 -26.29 40.81 -21.92
C ALA A 604 -26.29 39.40 -21.31
N SER A 605 -27.37 38.63 -21.50
CA SER A 605 -27.42 37.23 -21.06
C SER A 605 -26.33 36.38 -21.70
N LEU A 606 -26.15 36.49 -23.03
CA LEU A 606 -25.13 35.72 -23.76
C LEU A 606 -23.70 36.13 -23.37
N HIS A 607 -23.43 37.42 -23.19
CA HIS A 607 -22.12 37.89 -22.73
C HIS A 607 -21.82 37.48 -21.28
N ARG A 608 -22.82 37.46 -20.38
CA ARG A 608 -22.65 36.91 -19.02
C ARG A 608 -22.34 35.41 -19.04
N GLU A 609 -23.02 34.64 -19.88
CA GLU A 609 -22.73 33.21 -20.07
C GLU A 609 -21.31 32.99 -20.61
N ALA A 610 -20.91 33.71 -21.67
CA ALA A 610 -19.57 33.64 -22.22
C ALA A 610 -18.49 34.04 -21.20
N LEU A 611 -18.76 35.06 -20.38
CA LEU A 611 -17.87 35.52 -19.31
C LEU A 611 -17.70 34.43 -18.23
N ALA A 612 -18.79 33.79 -17.81
CA ALA A 612 -18.75 32.69 -16.84
C ALA A 612 -17.90 31.51 -17.33
N ILE A 613 -18.08 31.13 -18.61
CA ILE A 613 -17.28 30.07 -19.25
C ILE A 613 -15.80 30.44 -19.27
N ARG A 614 -15.46 31.66 -19.73
CA ARG A 614 -14.06 32.11 -19.82
C ARG A 614 -13.39 32.27 -18.47
N ARG A 615 -14.12 32.74 -17.44
CA ARG A 615 -13.63 32.80 -16.05
C ARG A 615 -13.31 31.40 -15.53
N SER A 616 -14.21 30.45 -15.73
CA SER A 616 -14.02 29.08 -15.27
C SER A 616 -12.87 28.37 -15.99
N ALA A 617 -12.70 28.58 -17.29
CA ALA A 617 -11.73 27.83 -18.09
C ALA A 617 -10.34 28.48 -18.16
N LEU A 618 -10.27 29.81 -18.17
CA LEU A 618 -9.04 30.58 -18.42
C LEU A 618 -8.62 31.46 -17.24
N GLY A 619 -9.54 31.68 -16.29
CA GLY A 619 -9.32 32.54 -15.11
C GLY A 619 -9.75 34.00 -15.29
N GLU A 620 -9.92 34.69 -14.16
CA GLU A 620 -10.32 36.10 -14.09
C GLU A 620 -9.37 37.04 -14.82
N GLY A 621 -8.07 36.75 -14.78
CA GLY A 621 -7.04 37.62 -15.31
C GLY A 621 -6.74 37.45 -16.79
N HIS A 622 -7.48 36.63 -17.53
CA HIS A 622 -7.16 36.25 -18.90
C HIS A 622 -7.61 37.27 -19.94
N ARG A 623 -6.86 37.34 -21.05
CA ARG A 623 -7.09 38.27 -22.18
C ARG A 623 -8.47 38.15 -22.81
N GLU A 624 -9.01 36.94 -22.90
CA GLU A 624 -10.36 36.67 -23.44
C GLU A 624 -11.47 37.01 -22.43
N THR A 625 -11.19 36.92 -21.13
CA THR A 625 -12.09 37.40 -20.08
C THR A 625 -12.27 38.92 -20.19
N ALA A 626 -11.18 39.64 -20.48
CA ALA A 626 -11.21 41.08 -20.74
C ALA A 626 -12.10 41.46 -21.95
N VAL A 627 -12.06 40.66 -23.02
CA VAL A 627 -12.91 40.88 -24.20
C VAL A 627 -14.39 40.74 -23.84
N SER A 628 -14.76 39.67 -23.12
CA SER A 628 -16.16 39.47 -22.69
C SER A 628 -16.64 40.55 -21.71
N LEU A 629 -15.77 41.03 -20.82
CA LEU A 629 -16.08 42.16 -19.93
C LEU A 629 -16.29 43.46 -20.71
N ASN A 630 -15.51 43.69 -21.77
CA ASN A 630 -15.66 44.85 -22.64
C ASN A 630 -16.99 44.83 -23.40
N ASP A 631 -17.32 43.71 -24.03
CA ASP A 631 -18.59 43.52 -24.74
C ASP A 631 -19.78 43.64 -23.76
N LEU A 632 -19.70 43.02 -22.57
CA LEU A 632 -20.72 43.15 -21.54
C LEU A 632 -20.89 44.62 -21.08
N GLY A 633 -19.79 45.34 -20.87
CA GLY A 633 -19.84 46.75 -20.47
C GLY A 633 -20.51 47.64 -21.52
N SER A 634 -20.24 47.37 -22.81
CA SER A 634 -20.89 48.06 -23.92
C SER A 634 -22.41 47.82 -23.94
N VAL A 635 -22.85 46.58 -23.72
CA VAL A 635 -24.29 46.25 -23.66
C VAL A 635 -24.96 46.86 -22.43
N LEU A 636 -24.35 46.75 -21.24
CA LEU A 636 -24.91 47.33 -20.01
C LEU A 636 -25.11 48.85 -20.13
N ARG A 637 -24.20 49.54 -20.84
CA ARG A 637 -24.36 50.97 -21.15
C ARG A 637 -25.60 51.23 -22.00
N LEU A 638 -25.85 50.43 -23.03
CA LEU A 638 -27.04 50.55 -23.88
C LEU A 638 -28.34 50.22 -23.13
N GLU A 639 -28.27 49.35 -22.13
CA GLU A 639 -29.40 49.07 -21.22
C GLU A 639 -29.62 50.14 -20.14
N GLY A 640 -28.70 51.10 -20.01
CA GLY A 640 -28.75 52.16 -19.00
C GLY A 640 -28.17 51.76 -17.64
N ASP A 641 -27.65 50.55 -17.47
CA ASP A 641 -26.87 50.15 -16.29
C ASP A 641 -25.44 50.71 -16.40
N LEU A 642 -25.34 52.03 -16.21
CA LEU A 642 -24.06 52.74 -16.32
C LEU A 642 -23.08 52.32 -15.22
N VAL A 643 -23.57 51.88 -14.05
CA VAL A 643 -22.72 51.44 -12.92
C VAL A 643 -22.08 50.10 -13.24
N GLY A 644 -22.88 49.11 -13.66
CA GLY A 644 -22.38 47.81 -14.11
C GLY A 644 -21.46 47.93 -15.32
N ALA A 645 -21.77 48.82 -16.27
CA ALA A 645 -20.94 49.09 -17.43
C ALA A 645 -19.53 49.56 -17.07
N ASP A 646 -19.43 50.58 -16.21
CA ASP A 646 -18.13 51.13 -15.77
C ASP A 646 -17.34 50.10 -14.97
N ALA A 647 -17.99 49.33 -14.09
CA ALA A 647 -17.34 48.26 -13.33
C ALA A 647 -16.75 47.17 -14.25
N ALA A 648 -17.52 46.72 -15.25
CA ALA A 648 -17.05 45.71 -16.20
C ALA A 648 -15.88 46.24 -17.04
N LEU A 649 -15.98 47.47 -17.55
CA LEU A 649 -14.94 48.08 -18.37
C LEU A 649 -13.68 48.45 -17.57
N GLN A 650 -13.81 48.84 -16.29
CA GLN A 650 -12.66 49.07 -15.41
C GLN A 650 -11.88 47.77 -15.19
N GLN A 651 -12.57 46.65 -14.98
CA GLN A 651 -11.93 45.33 -14.89
C GLN A 651 -11.26 44.94 -16.21
N ALA A 652 -11.95 45.11 -17.34
CA ALA A 652 -11.39 44.85 -18.67
C ALA A 652 -10.12 45.68 -18.92
N LEU A 653 -10.13 46.96 -18.54
CA LEU A 653 -9.00 47.87 -18.72
C LEU A 653 -7.80 47.43 -17.88
N ALA A 654 -8.02 47.11 -16.60
CA ALA A 654 -6.96 46.60 -15.73
C ALA A 654 -6.32 45.32 -16.27
N ILE A 655 -7.13 44.39 -16.81
CA ILE A 655 -6.63 43.17 -17.44
C ILE A 655 -5.85 43.50 -18.73
N ASN A 656 -6.37 44.35 -19.61
CA ASN A 656 -5.71 44.71 -20.86
C ASN A 656 -4.37 45.43 -20.62
N VAL A 657 -4.31 46.39 -19.69
CA VAL A 657 -3.06 47.07 -19.30
C VAL A 657 -2.03 46.07 -18.78
N ARG A 658 -2.42 45.16 -17.88
CA ARG A 658 -1.52 44.17 -17.29
C ARG A 658 -1.04 43.12 -18.30
N THR A 659 -1.92 42.64 -19.19
CA THR A 659 -1.62 41.49 -20.07
C THR A 659 -1.10 41.88 -21.45
N ARG A 660 -1.41 43.08 -21.93
CA ARG A 660 -1.06 43.57 -23.28
C ARG A 660 -0.28 44.88 -23.27
N GLY A 661 -0.28 45.59 -22.14
CA GLY A 661 0.37 46.88 -21.98
C GLY A 661 -0.59 48.06 -22.20
N PRO A 662 -0.23 49.26 -21.69
CA PRO A 662 -1.05 50.46 -21.79
C PRO A 662 -1.21 50.97 -23.24
N GLN A 663 -0.25 50.68 -24.12
CA GLN A 663 -0.22 51.19 -25.50
C GLN A 663 -0.85 50.25 -26.53
N HIS A 664 -1.55 49.21 -26.09
CA HIS A 664 -2.11 48.20 -26.99
C HIS A 664 -3.49 48.65 -27.56
N PRO A 665 -3.83 48.34 -28.82
CA PRO A 665 -5.13 48.70 -29.43
C PRO A 665 -6.36 48.30 -28.59
N ASN A 666 -6.40 47.07 -28.05
CA ASN A 666 -7.50 46.66 -27.16
C ASN A 666 -7.60 47.47 -25.86
N THR A 667 -6.49 48.01 -25.35
CA THR A 667 -6.51 48.93 -24.20
C THR A 667 -7.20 50.24 -24.61
N ALA A 668 -6.88 50.75 -25.79
CA ALA A 668 -7.52 51.94 -26.36
C ALA A 668 -9.01 51.73 -26.64
N VAL A 669 -9.43 50.54 -27.11
CA VAL A 669 -10.85 50.19 -27.27
C VAL A 669 -11.58 50.25 -25.93
N THR A 670 -11.02 49.64 -24.87
CA THR A 670 -11.65 49.72 -23.55
C THR A 670 -11.68 51.15 -22.99
N MET A 671 -10.65 51.97 -23.24
CA MET A 671 -10.66 53.39 -22.88
C MET A 671 -11.77 54.16 -23.61
N HIS A 672 -11.93 53.93 -24.92
CA HIS A 672 -13.01 54.49 -25.72
C HIS A 672 -14.37 54.10 -25.13
N ASP A 673 -14.60 52.82 -24.83
CA ASP A 673 -15.89 52.35 -24.31
C ASP A 673 -16.18 52.91 -22.90
N ARG A 674 -15.16 53.09 -22.06
CA ARG A 674 -15.32 53.80 -20.77
C ARG A 674 -15.67 55.27 -20.96
N ALA A 675 -15.09 55.92 -21.96
CA ALA A 675 -15.43 57.30 -22.27
C ALA A 675 -16.89 57.42 -22.74
N LEU A 676 -17.39 56.45 -23.53
CA LEU A 676 -18.81 56.40 -23.88
C LEU A 676 -19.71 56.27 -22.64
N VAL A 677 -19.33 55.48 -21.62
CA VAL A 677 -20.06 55.42 -20.35
C VAL A 677 -20.03 56.77 -19.62
N ALA A 678 -18.87 57.44 -19.57
CA ALA A 678 -18.75 58.77 -18.98
C ALA A 678 -19.62 59.80 -19.71
N MET A 679 -19.66 59.77 -21.05
CA MET A 679 -20.55 60.61 -21.86
C MET A 679 -22.03 60.31 -21.60
N SER A 680 -22.42 59.03 -21.44
CA SER A 680 -23.80 58.67 -21.06
C SER A 680 -24.18 59.15 -19.66
N ARG A 681 -23.20 59.37 -18.76
CA ARG A 681 -23.38 60.04 -17.46
C ARG A 681 -23.30 61.57 -17.54
N GLN A 682 -23.09 62.13 -18.73
CA GLN A 682 -22.80 63.56 -18.96
C GLN A 682 -21.55 64.07 -18.25
N ASP A 683 -20.61 63.17 -17.90
CA ASP A 683 -19.31 63.50 -17.34
C ASP A 683 -18.30 63.72 -18.47
N TRP A 684 -18.45 64.85 -19.16
CA TRP A 684 -17.61 65.24 -20.29
C TRP A 684 -16.13 65.37 -19.90
N ARG A 685 -15.85 65.80 -18.66
CA ARG A 685 -14.49 65.99 -18.13
C ARG A 685 -13.76 64.67 -17.95
N ALA A 686 -14.45 63.61 -17.52
CA ALA A 686 -13.84 62.28 -17.43
C ALA A 686 -13.68 61.60 -18.81
N ALA A 687 -14.58 61.88 -19.77
CA ALA A 687 -14.55 61.28 -21.10
C ALA A 687 -13.40 61.78 -21.98
N GLU A 688 -13.07 63.08 -21.89
CA GLU A 688 -12.08 63.75 -22.73
C GLU A 688 -10.67 63.14 -22.70
N PRO A 689 -10.02 62.94 -21.53
CA PRO A 689 -8.70 62.33 -21.49
C PRO A 689 -8.69 60.89 -22.03
N LEU A 690 -9.75 60.12 -21.75
CA LEU A 690 -9.87 58.74 -22.21
C LEU A 690 -9.95 58.63 -23.74
N LEU A 691 -10.77 59.48 -24.39
CA LEU A 691 -10.89 59.48 -25.84
C LEU A 691 -9.63 59.96 -26.53
N ARG A 692 -8.96 60.99 -26.00
CA ARG A 692 -7.70 61.49 -26.57
C ARG A 692 -6.57 60.48 -26.44
N GLU A 693 -6.46 59.82 -25.30
CA GLU A 693 -5.47 58.75 -25.11
C GLU A 693 -5.76 57.55 -26.03
N ALA A 694 -7.02 57.10 -26.11
CA ALA A 694 -7.43 56.03 -27.01
C ALA A 694 -7.09 56.36 -28.48
N LEU A 695 -7.41 57.58 -28.92
CA LEU A 695 -7.10 58.06 -30.27
C LEU A 695 -5.60 58.09 -30.52
N ALA A 696 -4.81 58.62 -29.58
CA ALA A 696 -3.35 58.69 -29.71
C ALA A 696 -2.69 57.31 -29.75
N ILE A 697 -3.21 56.32 -29.01
CA ILE A 697 -2.74 54.93 -29.10
C ILE A 697 -3.06 54.34 -30.47
N GLN A 698 -4.32 54.46 -30.93
CA GLN A 698 -4.75 53.91 -32.21
C GLN A 698 -3.98 54.53 -33.39
N GLN A 699 -3.80 55.86 -33.40
CA GLN A 699 -3.00 56.56 -34.42
C GLN A 699 -1.56 56.07 -34.49
N ARG A 700 -0.93 55.80 -33.34
CA ARG A 700 0.44 55.25 -33.31
C ARG A 700 0.52 53.80 -33.76
N THR A 701 -0.51 52.99 -33.49
CA THR A 701 -0.44 51.55 -33.78
C THR A 701 -0.83 51.21 -35.22
N VAL A 702 -1.88 51.83 -35.75
CA VAL A 702 -2.43 51.48 -37.08
C VAL A 702 -2.32 52.63 -38.09
N GLY A 703 -1.84 53.81 -37.68
CA GLY A 703 -1.70 54.98 -38.54
C GLY A 703 -2.99 55.80 -38.65
N ALA A 704 -2.86 57.11 -38.89
CA ALA A 704 -3.94 58.09 -38.81
C ALA A 704 -5.07 57.94 -39.86
N SER A 705 -4.92 57.07 -40.86
CA SER A 705 -5.93 56.81 -41.90
C SER A 705 -6.63 55.46 -41.74
N HIS A 706 -6.39 54.73 -40.64
CA HIS A 706 -6.99 53.41 -40.47
C HIS A 706 -8.47 53.50 -40.05
N PRO A 707 -9.38 52.68 -40.62
CA PRO A 707 -10.82 52.75 -40.35
C PRO A 707 -11.24 52.63 -38.88
N THR A 708 -10.47 51.90 -38.07
CA THR A 708 -10.75 51.71 -36.63
C THR A 708 -10.66 53.00 -35.82
N ILE A 709 -9.99 54.03 -36.34
CA ILE A 709 -9.87 55.34 -35.68
C ILE A 709 -11.14 56.18 -35.89
N ALA A 710 -11.87 55.95 -36.99
CA ALA A 710 -13.02 56.76 -37.36
C ALA A 710 -14.13 56.75 -36.29
N ALA A 711 -14.35 55.61 -35.61
CA ALA A 711 -15.31 55.52 -34.52
C ALA A 711 -14.91 56.41 -33.32
N THR A 712 -13.63 56.43 -32.95
CA THR A 712 -13.11 57.30 -31.89
C THR A 712 -13.20 58.78 -32.27
N LEU A 713 -12.90 59.12 -33.53
CA LEU A 713 -13.04 60.49 -34.03
C LEU A 713 -14.50 60.96 -34.04
N ASN A 714 -15.45 60.12 -34.45
CA ASN A 714 -16.88 60.43 -34.39
C ASN A 714 -17.39 60.56 -32.95
N THR A 715 -16.83 59.80 -32.01
CA THR A 715 -17.20 59.94 -30.60
C THR A 715 -16.61 61.23 -30.00
N LEU A 716 -15.36 61.54 -30.38
CA LEU A 716 -14.71 62.79 -30.00
C LEU A 716 -15.47 64.00 -30.57
N SER A 717 -16.00 63.94 -31.79
CA SER A 717 -16.79 65.05 -32.33
C SER A 717 -18.03 65.37 -31.49
N LYS A 718 -18.75 64.33 -31.04
CA LYS A 718 -19.90 64.48 -30.14
C LYS A 718 -19.50 65.10 -28.80
N LEU A 719 -18.36 64.65 -28.24
CA LEU A 719 -17.82 65.23 -27.00
C LEU A 719 -17.44 66.71 -27.18
N GLU A 720 -16.69 67.05 -28.24
CA GLU A 720 -16.27 68.42 -28.52
C GLU A 720 -17.47 69.34 -28.77
N ALA A 721 -18.53 68.83 -29.40
CA ALA A 721 -19.79 69.55 -29.56
C ALA A 721 -20.46 69.84 -28.21
N ALA A 722 -20.51 68.85 -27.30
CA ALA A 722 -21.04 69.01 -25.95
C ALA A 722 -20.21 70.01 -25.10
N LEU A 723 -18.91 70.12 -25.36
CA LEU A 723 -18.01 71.10 -24.74
C LEU A 723 -18.09 72.50 -25.40
N GLY A 724 -18.86 72.65 -26.49
CA GLY A 724 -19.01 73.91 -27.23
C GLY A 724 -17.89 74.19 -28.25
N HIS A 725 -16.96 73.26 -28.47
CA HIS A 725 -15.86 73.39 -29.42
C HIS A 725 -16.30 73.02 -30.86
N GLN A 726 -17.27 73.77 -31.40
CA GLN A 726 -17.94 73.44 -32.68
C GLN A 726 -16.99 73.19 -33.87
N ARG A 727 -15.92 74.00 -34.00
CA ARG A 727 -14.95 73.81 -35.09
C ARG A 727 -14.20 72.47 -34.99
N GLN A 728 -13.85 72.06 -33.78
CA GLN A 728 -13.13 70.80 -33.54
C GLN A 728 -14.07 69.60 -33.75
N ALA A 729 -15.34 69.74 -33.34
CA ALA A 729 -16.37 68.75 -33.57
C ALA A 729 -16.56 68.46 -35.07
N VAL A 730 -16.78 69.50 -35.89
CA VAL A 730 -16.94 69.35 -37.35
C VAL A 730 -15.68 68.74 -37.98
N ALA A 731 -14.49 69.18 -37.58
CA ALA A 731 -13.23 68.65 -38.11
C ALA A 731 -13.05 67.15 -37.80
N ALA A 732 -13.37 66.72 -36.58
CA ALA A 732 -13.22 65.33 -36.16
C ALA A 732 -14.16 64.38 -36.90
N VAL A 733 -15.45 64.73 -37.05
CA VAL A 733 -16.41 63.89 -37.80
C VAL A 733 -16.12 63.88 -39.31
N ARG A 734 -15.67 65.01 -39.87
CA ARG A 734 -15.23 65.08 -41.27
C ARG A 734 -14.06 64.13 -41.53
N GLN A 735 -13.05 64.16 -40.66
CA GLN A 735 -11.93 63.23 -40.75
C GLN A 735 -12.39 61.77 -40.64
N ALA A 736 -13.32 61.46 -39.73
CA ALA A 736 -13.90 60.12 -39.60
C ALA A 736 -14.60 59.68 -40.89
N ARG A 737 -15.40 60.56 -41.51
CA ARG A 737 -16.09 60.31 -42.78
C ARG A 737 -15.09 60.07 -43.91
N GLU A 738 -14.10 60.94 -44.08
CA GLU A 738 -13.07 60.81 -45.12
C GLU A 738 -12.26 59.51 -45.00
N ILE A 739 -11.98 59.05 -43.78
CA ILE A 739 -11.30 57.77 -43.54
C ILE A 739 -12.17 56.61 -44.00
N VAL A 740 -13.45 56.58 -43.61
CA VAL A 740 -14.39 55.51 -43.97
C VAL A 740 -14.70 55.52 -45.46
N GLU A 741 -14.87 56.70 -46.06
CA GLU A 741 -15.12 56.86 -47.50
C GLU A 741 -13.96 56.31 -48.34
N ARG A 742 -12.71 56.61 -47.95
CA ARG A 742 -11.52 56.05 -48.60
C ARG A 742 -11.40 54.54 -48.43
N ALA A 743 -11.79 54.01 -47.28
CA ALA A 743 -11.61 52.61 -46.95
C ALA A 743 -12.68 51.68 -47.52
N PHE A 744 -13.94 52.12 -47.51
CA PHE A 744 -15.09 51.27 -47.84
C PHE A 744 -15.91 51.78 -49.04
N GLY A 745 -15.55 52.94 -49.58
CA GLY A 745 -16.28 53.60 -50.66
C GLY A 745 -17.48 54.41 -50.19
N ARG A 746 -18.01 55.23 -51.10
CA ARG A 746 -19.07 56.23 -50.86
C ARG A 746 -20.43 55.64 -50.48
N ASP A 747 -20.66 54.38 -50.82
CA ASP A 747 -21.95 53.72 -50.59
C ASP A 747 -21.99 52.93 -49.27
N HIS A 748 -20.95 53.02 -48.45
CA HIS A 748 -20.89 52.30 -47.18
C HIS A 748 -21.74 52.98 -46.10
N GLN A 749 -22.43 52.18 -45.26
CA GLN A 749 -23.35 52.69 -44.25
C GLN A 749 -22.70 53.67 -43.24
N LEU A 750 -21.45 53.44 -42.87
CA LEU A 750 -20.71 54.35 -41.98
C LEU A 750 -20.49 55.74 -42.61
N VAL A 751 -20.36 55.83 -43.95
CA VAL A 751 -20.28 57.14 -44.63
C VAL A 751 -21.59 57.88 -44.41
N ALA A 752 -22.73 57.21 -44.59
CA ALA A 752 -24.05 57.81 -44.36
C ALA A 752 -24.22 58.36 -42.95
N ILE A 753 -23.80 57.60 -41.93
CA ILE A 753 -23.89 58.00 -40.52
C ILE A 753 -23.02 59.22 -40.26
N TYR A 754 -21.76 59.20 -40.70
CA TYR A 754 -20.84 60.31 -40.45
C TYR A 754 -21.17 61.55 -41.29
N SER A 755 -21.74 61.40 -42.49
CA SER A 755 -22.28 62.54 -43.27
C SER A 755 -23.44 63.20 -42.54
N LEU A 756 -24.36 62.42 -41.95
CA LEU A 756 -25.49 62.97 -41.19
C LEU A 756 -25.03 63.61 -39.86
N ASN A 757 -24.06 63.01 -39.17
CA ASN A 757 -23.47 63.59 -37.96
C ASN A 757 -22.73 64.91 -38.27
N GLU A 758 -21.98 64.96 -39.37
CA GLU A 758 -21.35 66.21 -39.84
C GLU A 758 -22.40 67.26 -40.21
N ALA A 759 -23.45 66.87 -40.94
CA ALA A 759 -24.53 67.79 -41.32
C ALA A 759 -25.23 68.39 -40.09
N ALA A 760 -25.51 67.60 -39.07
CA ALA A 760 -26.14 68.08 -37.84
C ALA A 760 -25.29 69.12 -37.10
N LEU A 761 -23.98 68.87 -37.00
CA LEU A 761 -23.04 69.82 -36.40
C LEU A 761 -22.92 71.11 -37.24
N LEU A 762 -22.94 71.00 -38.57
CA LEU A 762 -22.96 72.16 -39.46
C LEU A 762 -24.25 72.97 -39.33
N VAL A 763 -25.41 72.31 -39.20
CA VAL A 763 -26.70 72.99 -38.94
C VAL A 763 -26.66 73.73 -37.61
N ALA A 764 -26.17 73.08 -36.54
CA ALA A 764 -26.02 73.71 -35.23
C ALA A 764 -25.05 74.91 -35.27
N ALA A 765 -24.08 74.91 -36.18
CA ALA A 765 -23.16 76.01 -36.42
C ALA A 765 -23.67 77.06 -37.44
N GLY A 766 -24.87 76.90 -38.00
CA GLY A 766 -25.49 77.84 -38.95
C GLY A 766 -25.08 77.66 -40.42
N HIS A 767 -24.35 76.59 -40.76
CA HIS A 767 -23.83 76.31 -42.10
C HIS A 767 -24.79 75.42 -42.93
N ALA A 768 -26.04 75.87 -43.11
CA ALA A 768 -27.09 75.08 -43.77
C ALA A 768 -26.76 74.66 -45.22
N ALA A 769 -26.06 75.53 -45.97
CA ALA A 769 -25.68 75.26 -47.36
C ALA A 769 -24.64 74.11 -47.48
N GLU A 770 -23.74 74.00 -46.50
CA GLU A 770 -22.74 72.92 -46.44
C GLU A 770 -23.37 71.61 -45.94
N ALA A 771 -24.40 71.69 -45.10
CA ALA A 771 -25.10 70.52 -44.56
C ALA A 771 -26.01 69.82 -45.59
N GLU A 772 -26.68 70.55 -46.49
CA GLU A 772 -27.62 69.97 -47.47
C GLU A 772 -27.07 68.77 -48.26
N PRO A 773 -25.90 68.85 -48.94
CA PRO A 773 -25.40 67.73 -49.73
C PRO A 773 -25.10 66.49 -48.90
N LEU A 774 -24.64 66.67 -47.65
CA LEU A 774 -24.31 65.58 -46.73
C LEU A 774 -25.57 64.84 -46.26
N VAL A 775 -26.67 65.55 -45.99
CA VAL A 775 -27.95 64.90 -45.65
C VAL A 775 -28.52 64.11 -46.83
N ARG A 776 -28.40 64.65 -48.05
CA ARG A 776 -28.83 63.94 -49.26
C ARG A 776 -27.99 62.69 -49.51
N GLU A 777 -26.68 62.75 -49.29
CA GLU A 777 -25.80 61.59 -49.37
C GLU A 777 -26.19 60.51 -48.36
N GLY A 778 -26.37 60.89 -47.09
CA GLY A 778 -26.78 59.96 -46.04
C GLY A 778 -28.12 59.26 -46.33
N LEU A 779 -29.11 60.01 -46.83
CA LEU A 779 -30.41 59.47 -47.25
C LEU A 779 -30.29 58.53 -48.45
N ARG A 780 -29.46 58.87 -49.44
CA ARG A 780 -29.23 58.04 -50.64
C ARG A 780 -28.64 56.68 -50.25
N VAL A 781 -27.58 56.68 -49.45
CA VAL A 781 -26.89 55.45 -49.03
C VAL A 781 -27.81 54.56 -48.19
N ARG A 782 -28.59 55.15 -47.27
CA ARG A 782 -29.56 54.37 -46.47
C ARG A 782 -30.67 53.73 -47.30
N ALA A 783 -31.12 54.38 -48.37
CA ALA A 783 -32.13 53.81 -49.26
C ALA A 783 -31.64 52.54 -49.99
N LEU A 784 -30.32 52.36 -50.14
CA LEU A 784 -29.69 51.19 -50.77
C LEU A 784 -29.54 49.99 -49.81
N SER A 785 -29.89 50.12 -48.52
CA SER A 785 -29.78 49.06 -47.49
C SER A 785 -31.12 48.83 -46.76
N PRO A 786 -32.15 48.26 -47.41
CA PRO A 786 -33.50 48.14 -46.87
C PRO A 786 -33.68 47.06 -45.77
N ASP A 787 -32.77 46.09 -45.65
CA ASP A 787 -32.88 44.92 -44.74
C ASP A 787 -32.58 45.21 -43.25
N MET A 788 -32.63 46.49 -42.87
CA MET A 788 -32.46 46.91 -41.48
C MET A 788 -33.68 46.46 -40.67
N VAL A 789 -33.48 45.47 -39.79
CA VAL A 789 -34.52 44.96 -38.89
C VAL A 789 -35.11 46.11 -38.05
N PRO A 790 -36.45 46.20 -37.88
CA PRO A 790 -37.13 47.28 -37.15
C PRO A 790 -36.61 47.56 -35.73
N ALA A 791 -35.90 46.62 -35.12
CA ALA A 791 -35.33 46.75 -33.78
C ALA A 791 -34.09 47.67 -33.71
N ARG A 792 -33.41 47.96 -34.83
CA ARG A 792 -32.47 49.09 -34.92
C ARG A 792 -33.14 50.46 -34.73
N ARG A 793 -34.49 50.55 -34.73
CA ARG A 793 -35.21 51.77 -34.33
C ARG A 793 -35.12 52.08 -32.83
N ARG A 794 -34.64 51.16 -31.98
CA ARG A 794 -34.67 51.33 -30.50
C ARG A 794 -33.31 51.28 -29.79
N THR A 795 -32.21 50.96 -30.47
CA THR A 795 -30.91 50.71 -29.80
C THR A 795 -29.68 51.28 -30.48
N LEU A 796 -29.87 52.01 -31.56
CA LEU A 796 -29.11 53.23 -31.66
C LEU A 796 -29.56 54.06 -30.45
N ALA A 797 -28.62 54.53 -29.62
CA ALA A 797 -28.94 55.58 -28.65
C ALA A 797 -29.71 56.69 -29.38
N ALA A 798 -30.50 57.50 -28.68
CA ALA A 798 -31.41 58.50 -29.23
C ALA A 798 -30.80 59.50 -30.26
N ASP A 799 -29.49 59.42 -30.52
CA ASP A 799 -28.77 60.09 -31.59
C ASP A 799 -28.06 59.05 -32.49
N ASP A 800 -28.65 58.76 -33.65
CA ASP A 800 -27.96 58.69 -34.95
C ASP A 800 -28.96 58.24 -36.05
N TRP A 801 -29.89 59.17 -36.30
CA TRP A 801 -30.77 59.33 -37.46
C TRP A 801 -31.76 58.19 -37.71
N ASP A 802 -33.05 58.47 -37.79
CA ASP A 802 -33.99 57.74 -38.67
C ASP A 802 -33.97 58.37 -40.08
N VAL A 803 -34.37 57.62 -41.13
CA VAL A 803 -34.70 58.21 -42.44
C VAL A 803 -35.72 59.33 -42.28
N ALA A 804 -36.67 59.19 -41.35
CA ALA A 804 -37.63 60.24 -41.01
C ALA A 804 -36.95 61.51 -40.45
N GLU A 805 -36.03 61.35 -39.49
CA GLU A 805 -35.28 62.46 -38.88
C GLU A 805 -34.33 63.12 -39.87
N ALA A 806 -33.62 62.34 -40.68
CA ALA A 806 -32.76 62.88 -41.74
C ALA A 806 -33.57 63.64 -42.80
N ARG A 807 -34.79 63.16 -43.14
CA ARG A 807 -35.72 63.91 -44.01
C ARG A 807 -36.24 65.18 -43.33
N ALA A 808 -36.51 65.14 -42.03
CA ALA A 808 -36.92 66.31 -41.25
C ALA A 808 -35.81 67.36 -41.21
N MET A 809 -34.56 66.96 -40.94
CA MET A 809 -33.39 67.85 -41.01
C MET A 809 -33.23 68.44 -42.41
N LEU A 810 -33.37 67.63 -43.47
CA LEU A 810 -33.32 68.15 -44.85
C LEU A 810 -34.42 69.19 -45.10
N ALA A 811 -35.64 68.97 -44.59
CA ALA A 811 -36.73 69.93 -44.71
C ALA A 811 -36.47 71.23 -43.93
N GLU A 812 -35.80 71.17 -42.78
CA GLU A 812 -35.34 72.34 -42.03
C GLU A 812 -34.24 73.11 -42.76
N ILE A 813 -33.22 72.42 -43.26
CA ILE A 813 -32.15 73.00 -44.07
C ILE A 813 -32.74 73.70 -45.30
N LEU A 814 -33.65 73.05 -46.03
CA LEU A 814 -34.28 73.62 -47.22
C LEU A 814 -35.14 74.85 -46.89
N ARG A 815 -35.79 74.90 -45.72
CA ARG A 815 -36.49 76.11 -45.24
C ARG A 815 -35.51 77.25 -44.97
N ALA A 816 -34.40 76.97 -44.30
CA ALA A 816 -33.34 77.96 -44.03
C ALA A 816 -32.70 78.51 -45.32
N LEU A 817 -32.64 77.69 -46.38
CA LEU A 817 -32.15 78.08 -47.71
C LEU A 817 -33.22 78.71 -48.63
N GLY A 818 -34.44 78.97 -48.13
CA GLY A 818 -35.52 79.60 -48.91
C GLY A 818 -36.25 78.69 -49.89
N ARG A 819 -36.04 77.36 -49.85
CA ARG A 819 -36.64 76.35 -50.75
C ARG A 819 -37.89 75.71 -50.15
N ALA A 820 -38.86 76.55 -49.75
CA ALA A 820 -40.04 76.12 -48.98
C ALA A 820 -40.93 75.07 -49.68
N ARG A 821 -41.04 75.10 -51.02
CA ARG A 821 -41.84 74.11 -51.78
C ARG A 821 -41.26 72.70 -51.70
N GLU A 822 -39.94 72.57 -51.77
CA GLU A 822 -39.26 71.28 -51.65
C GLU A 822 -39.33 70.75 -50.21
N ALA A 823 -39.15 71.62 -49.22
CA ALA A 823 -39.33 71.27 -47.81
C ALA A 823 -40.74 70.75 -47.50
N ALA A 824 -41.78 71.37 -48.09
CA ALA A 824 -43.17 70.94 -47.93
C ALA A 824 -43.49 69.60 -48.63
N ALA A 825 -42.76 69.25 -49.70
CA ALA A 825 -42.87 67.94 -50.34
C ALA A 825 -42.23 66.84 -49.49
N LEU A 826 -41.07 67.11 -48.90
CA LEU A 826 -40.38 66.21 -47.97
C LEU A 826 -41.18 65.98 -46.69
N SER A 827 -41.75 67.03 -46.11
CA SER A 827 -42.54 66.94 -44.86
C SER A 827 -43.80 66.10 -45.02
N ARG A 828 -44.45 66.16 -46.21
CA ARG A 828 -45.61 65.33 -46.55
C ARG A 828 -45.29 63.85 -46.78
N ALA A 829 -44.02 63.51 -47.01
CA ALA A 829 -43.56 62.13 -47.17
C ALA A 829 -43.05 61.52 -45.84
N VAL A 830 -43.11 62.27 -44.74
CA VAL A 830 -42.69 61.87 -43.39
C VAL A 830 -43.90 61.73 -42.45
N SER A 831 -44.94 62.54 -42.65
CA SER A 831 -46.30 62.39 -42.07
C SER A 831 -47.06 61.25 -42.73
#